data_AF-A0AAE8MAV6-F1
#
_entry.id   AF-A0AAE8MAV6-F1
#
_cell.length_a   1.000
_cell.length_b   1.000
_cell.length_c   1.000
_cell.angle_alpha   90.00
_cell.angle_beta   90.00
_cell.angle_gamma   90.00
#
_symmetry.space_group_name_H-M   'P 1'
#
loop_
_entity.id
_entity.type
_entity.pdbx_description
1 polymer ?
#
loop_
_entity_poly.entity_id
_entity_poly.type
_entity_poly.pdbx_seq_one_letter_code
_entity_poly.pdbx_strand_id
1 'polypeptide(L)'
;MTSTKPLCLGYDGAHPFSRVEIKDRSSVQELLRTVLDPLEPFFSPKKARVKCPGATAVRFDQTASEVEGICRPLWGLAALLAGGGDYEGKEWWIQGIKSGTDPESPEYWGYPQDNDQRMVEMCPLGWALAVAPDFWSSFTDKEKNNVETWLGNSINEKNMPNTNWLWFRVFANLGLKKNGGKFSQDRLDSDIEHLETFYRGGGWSNDGPEGIHQMDYYSSSFAIQLLQLLYAKLAGDEDPKRAEEFKKRAQQVALDLIHYFDDEGRAIPYGRSVGYRFAMVSFWGALAHADVELPAPLTWGMVKGVVFRHLRWWQTQNEIWTSSGTLSIGYSYPNMYMAENYNSPGSPYWACLAFMCLAVPEDHPFWTSEEETASSVIPRVKALHQPGHIMSYLGGHCMLLSSGQACSYPMKGTHAKYGGFAYSSAYGYSVPPGLFSLEQYALASQLGLSDDGGEYWKTRRLCEYAGIEDREGTPVLISTWKPFPDVAIRTILIPPQEETPNWHLRVHHIKSGREVMTADGSFAISNVNTTNGRYLGPYDEEKYEGTSPKIIGNYDLKTPDGWADGKSGAFAVSKGAVGIKALESTEGRQAMLVNADPNSNLIESRSTIPTLQHTIKAGESVWYVSAIYAKPSDVGVSKQNYLDGWAKTPAVPGWLEREMGS
;
A
#
# COMPACT_ATOMS: atom_id res chain seq x y z
N MET A 1 -12.91 -11.98 -42.12
CA MET A 1 -12.96 -10.51 -42.20
C MET A 1 -12.54 -10.01 -40.82
N THR A 2 -11.28 -9.61 -40.66
CA THR A 2 -10.79 -9.05 -39.40
C THR A 2 -11.46 -7.70 -39.19
N SER A 3 -12.40 -7.65 -38.25
CA SER A 3 -12.90 -6.40 -37.69
C SER A 3 -11.72 -5.72 -37.02
N THR A 4 -10.98 -4.86 -37.73
CA THR A 4 -9.93 -4.07 -37.09
C THR A 4 -10.62 -2.94 -36.33
N LYS A 5 -11.08 -3.25 -35.12
CA LYS A 5 -11.45 -2.23 -34.14
C LYS A 5 -10.26 -1.26 -34.08
N PRO A 6 -10.47 0.04 -34.34
CA PRO A 6 -9.36 1.00 -34.33
C PRO A 6 -8.74 1.04 -32.94
N LEU A 7 -7.40 1.01 -32.88
CA LEU A 7 -6.67 1.11 -31.63
C LEU A 7 -6.93 2.47 -30.97
N CYS A 8 -7.26 2.45 -29.67
CA CYS A 8 -7.39 3.67 -28.89
C CYS A 8 -6.00 4.16 -28.49
N LEU A 9 -5.56 5.31 -29.01
CA LEU A 9 -4.26 5.91 -28.68
C LEU A 9 -4.30 6.82 -27.45
N GLY A 10 -5.50 7.14 -26.96
CA GLY A 10 -5.69 7.95 -25.76
C GLY A 10 -7.14 8.29 -25.50
N TYR A 11 -7.37 8.82 -24.30
CA TYR A 11 -8.70 9.13 -23.77
C TYR A 11 -8.82 10.63 -23.51
N ASP A 12 -9.91 11.23 -23.98
CA ASP A 12 -10.25 12.66 -23.80
C ASP A 12 -11.31 12.88 -22.71
N GLY A 13 -11.80 11.80 -22.09
CA GLY A 13 -12.75 11.81 -20.98
C GLY A 13 -12.44 10.72 -19.95
N ALA A 14 -13.41 10.39 -19.10
CA ALA A 14 -13.23 9.36 -18.07
C ALA A 14 -12.79 8.03 -18.69
N HIS A 15 -11.75 7.41 -18.13
CA HIS A 15 -11.25 6.12 -18.59
C HIS A 15 -12.35 5.04 -18.52
N PRO A 16 -12.43 4.08 -19.47
CA PRO A 16 -13.46 3.04 -19.46
C PRO A 16 -13.54 2.27 -18.13
N PHE A 17 -12.41 2.07 -17.46
CA PHE A 17 -12.35 1.48 -16.11
C PHE A 17 -13.33 2.15 -15.13
N SER A 18 -13.41 3.49 -15.15
CA SER A 18 -14.27 4.26 -14.26
C SER A 18 -15.75 4.20 -14.62
N ARG A 19 -16.12 3.62 -15.77
CA ARG A 19 -17.49 3.58 -16.28
C ARG A 19 -18.16 2.22 -16.09
N VAL A 20 -17.40 1.17 -15.78
CA VAL A 20 -17.94 -0.18 -15.58
C VAL A 20 -18.75 -0.23 -14.29
N GLU A 21 -20.01 -0.64 -14.36
CA GLU A 21 -20.83 -0.82 -13.16
C GLU A 21 -20.51 -2.18 -12.51
N ILE A 22 -19.72 -2.17 -11.43
CA ILE A 22 -19.31 -3.40 -10.72
C ILE A 22 -20.48 -3.95 -9.89
N LYS A 23 -21.00 -5.10 -10.30
CA LYS A 23 -22.14 -5.79 -9.65
C LYS A 23 -22.03 -7.32 -9.62
N ASP A 24 -21.27 -7.89 -10.55
CA ASP A 24 -21.17 -9.33 -10.75
C ASP A 24 -19.83 -9.72 -11.38
N ARG A 25 -19.64 -11.02 -11.60
CA ARG A 25 -18.45 -11.59 -12.23
C ARG A 25 -18.18 -11.00 -13.61
N SER A 26 -19.20 -10.87 -14.46
CA SER A 26 -19.05 -10.33 -15.82
C SER A 26 -18.57 -8.88 -15.83
N SER A 27 -19.04 -8.06 -14.89
CA SER A 27 -18.57 -6.68 -14.73
C SER A 27 -17.10 -6.62 -14.29
N VAL A 28 -16.61 -7.55 -13.47
CA VAL A 28 -15.20 -7.63 -13.08
C VAL A 28 -14.32 -8.12 -14.25
N GLN A 29 -14.82 -9.05 -15.07
CA GLN A 29 -14.15 -9.44 -16.32
C GLN A 29 -14.00 -8.24 -17.26
N GLU A 30 -15.07 -7.46 -17.43
CA GLU A 30 -15.04 -6.26 -18.25
C GLU A 30 -14.08 -5.21 -17.69
N LEU A 31 -14.08 -5.01 -16.37
CA LEU A 31 -13.15 -4.11 -15.71
C LEU A 31 -11.68 -4.48 -16.01
N LEU A 32 -11.32 -5.75 -15.98
CA LEU A 32 -9.98 -6.20 -16.38
C LEU A 32 -9.67 -5.87 -17.85
N ARG A 33 -10.62 -6.09 -18.79
CA ARG A 33 -10.42 -5.75 -20.21
C ARG A 33 -10.07 -4.27 -20.37
N THR A 34 -10.75 -3.37 -19.64
CA THR A 34 -10.43 -1.94 -19.68
C THR A 34 -9.02 -1.60 -19.20
N VAL A 35 -8.39 -2.46 -18.38
CA VAL A 35 -6.98 -2.31 -17.95
C VAL A 35 -6.01 -2.84 -19.01
N LEU A 36 -6.39 -3.88 -19.75
CA LEU A 36 -5.53 -4.53 -20.74
C LEU A 36 -5.55 -3.85 -22.11
N ASP A 37 -6.72 -3.42 -22.60
CA ASP A 37 -6.90 -2.79 -23.91
C ASP A 37 -5.94 -1.61 -24.18
N PRO A 38 -5.66 -0.70 -23.23
CA PRO A 38 -4.72 0.40 -23.45
C PRO A 38 -3.26 -0.03 -23.69
N LEU A 39 -2.89 -1.28 -23.43
CA LEU A 39 -1.54 -1.80 -23.71
C LEU A 39 -1.33 -2.14 -25.18
N GLU A 40 -2.41 -2.41 -25.94
CA GLU A 40 -2.34 -2.90 -27.31
C GLU A 40 -1.44 -2.04 -28.22
N PRO A 41 -1.55 -0.70 -28.25
CA PRO A 41 -0.72 0.13 -29.14
C PRO A 41 0.77 0.09 -28.81
N PHE A 42 1.14 -0.40 -27.62
CA PHE A 42 2.50 -0.37 -27.09
C PHE A 42 3.25 -1.69 -27.20
N PHE A 43 2.61 -2.72 -27.77
CA PHE A 43 3.31 -3.94 -28.11
C PHE A 43 4.38 -3.69 -29.18
N SER A 44 5.56 -4.28 -28.98
CA SER A 44 6.65 -4.28 -29.97
C SER A 44 6.26 -5.01 -31.27
N PRO A 45 6.98 -4.80 -32.39
CA PRO A 45 6.68 -5.46 -33.67
C PRO A 45 6.53 -6.99 -33.61
N LYS A 46 7.35 -7.70 -32.82
CA LYS A 46 7.20 -9.16 -32.59
C LYS A 46 6.37 -9.51 -31.37
N LYS A 47 5.71 -8.52 -30.76
CA LYS A 47 4.87 -8.62 -29.56
C LYS A 47 5.61 -9.07 -28.30
N ALA A 48 6.94 -9.25 -28.34
CA ALA A 48 7.71 -9.74 -27.21
C ALA A 48 7.69 -8.79 -26.02
N ARG A 49 7.46 -7.49 -26.23
CA ARG A 49 7.63 -6.45 -25.23
C ARG A 49 6.45 -5.49 -25.28
N VAL A 50 6.11 -4.90 -24.15
CA VAL A 50 5.11 -3.83 -24.08
C VAL A 50 5.80 -2.58 -23.53
N LYS A 51 5.93 -1.58 -24.40
CA LYS A 51 6.62 -0.32 -24.09
C LYS A 51 5.65 0.67 -23.46
N CYS A 52 5.27 0.41 -22.21
CA CYS A 52 4.37 1.28 -21.47
C CYS A 52 4.88 2.74 -21.54
N PRO A 53 4.02 3.70 -21.91
CA PRO A 53 4.44 5.08 -22.13
C PRO A 53 4.83 5.74 -20.80
N GLY A 54 5.94 6.48 -20.85
CA GLY A 54 6.54 7.15 -19.70
C GLY A 54 8.07 7.08 -19.77
N ALA A 55 8.74 8.22 -19.86
CA ALA A 55 10.20 8.28 -19.97
C ALA A 55 10.85 8.35 -18.57
N THR A 56 10.87 7.24 -17.84
CA THR A 56 11.53 7.11 -16.53
C THR A 56 12.46 5.91 -16.50
N ALA A 57 13.47 5.95 -15.63
CA ALA A 57 14.47 4.89 -15.51
C ALA A 57 14.39 4.18 -14.15
N VAL A 58 14.92 2.98 -14.11
CA VAL A 58 14.96 2.08 -12.95
C VAL A 58 16.34 1.46 -12.82
N ARG A 59 16.59 0.74 -11.72
CA ARG A 59 17.89 0.12 -11.42
C ARG A 59 18.31 -1.05 -12.33
N PHE A 60 17.50 -1.43 -13.31
CA PHE A 60 17.74 -2.53 -14.25
C PHE A 60 17.53 -2.06 -15.70
N ASP A 61 17.93 -2.87 -16.67
CA ASP A 61 17.93 -2.48 -18.08
C ASP A 61 16.53 -2.29 -18.68
N GLN A 62 16.47 -1.56 -19.80
CA GLN A 62 15.22 -1.23 -20.47
C GLN A 62 14.46 -2.47 -20.96
N THR A 63 15.15 -3.54 -21.38
CA THR A 63 14.45 -4.75 -21.82
C THR A 63 13.72 -5.39 -20.66
N ALA A 64 14.33 -5.51 -19.47
CA ALA A 64 13.62 -6.00 -18.29
C ALA A 64 12.40 -5.14 -17.92
N SER A 65 12.51 -3.80 -18.04
CA SER A 65 11.37 -2.90 -17.83
C SER A 65 10.22 -3.15 -18.81
N GLU A 66 10.52 -3.37 -20.09
CA GLU A 66 9.51 -3.65 -21.12
C GLU A 66 8.92 -5.07 -21.00
N VAL A 67 9.63 -6.01 -20.36
CA VAL A 67 9.11 -7.35 -20.01
C VAL A 67 8.07 -7.26 -18.90
N GLU A 68 8.17 -6.30 -17.96
CA GLU A 68 7.11 -6.08 -16.96
C GLU A 68 5.75 -5.85 -17.63
N GLY A 69 5.76 -5.10 -18.75
CA GLY A 69 4.55 -4.73 -19.48
C GLY A 69 3.86 -5.91 -20.17
N ILE A 70 4.54 -7.04 -20.38
CA ILE A 70 3.90 -8.27 -20.88
C ILE A 70 3.59 -9.23 -19.72
N CYS A 71 4.53 -9.41 -18.79
CA CYS A 71 4.42 -10.39 -17.72
C CYS A 71 3.44 -9.99 -16.62
N ARG A 72 3.45 -8.76 -16.11
CA ARG A 72 2.58 -8.37 -14.99
C ARG A 72 1.09 -8.42 -15.32
N PRO A 73 0.63 -8.05 -16.54
CA PRO A 73 -0.74 -8.27 -16.96
C PRO A 73 -1.19 -9.74 -16.95
N LEU A 74 -0.27 -10.71 -17.06
CA LEU A 74 -0.61 -12.14 -17.05
C LEU A 74 -1.28 -12.58 -15.75
N TRP A 75 -1.08 -11.88 -14.63
CA TRP A 75 -1.80 -12.19 -13.39
C TRP A 75 -3.32 -12.14 -13.58
N GLY A 76 -3.80 -11.05 -14.21
CA GLY A 76 -5.22 -10.86 -14.49
C GLY A 76 -5.68 -11.67 -15.69
N LEU A 77 -4.92 -11.63 -16.80
CA LEU A 77 -5.28 -12.35 -18.03
C LEU A 77 -5.38 -13.86 -17.80
N ALA A 78 -4.42 -14.47 -17.11
CA ALA A 78 -4.47 -15.90 -16.82
C ALA A 78 -5.61 -16.25 -15.86
N ALA A 79 -5.90 -15.40 -14.86
CA ALA A 79 -7.03 -15.62 -13.96
C ALA A 79 -8.38 -15.56 -14.71
N LEU A 80 -8.54 -14.61 -15.64
CA LEU A 80 -9.71 -14.53 -16.52
C LEU A 80 -9.89 -15.80 -17.34
N LEU A 81 -8.83 -16.28 -17.99
CA LEU A 81 -8.87 -17.49 -18.83
C LEU A 81 -9.12 -18.76 -18.02
N ALA A 82 -8.48 -18.88 -16.84
CA ALA A 82 -8.68 -20.01 -15.94
C ALA A 82 -10.14 -20.14 -15.46
N GLY A 83 -10.83 -19.01 -15.30
CA GLY A 83 -12.27 -18.99 -15.01
C GLY A 83 -13.17 -19.23 -16.22
N GLY A 84 -12.64 -19.49 -17.42
CA GLY A 84 -13.43 -19.66 -18.64
C GLY A 84 -13.90 -18.35 -19.28
N GLY A 85 -13.31 -17.21 -18.90
CA GLY A 85 -13.47 -15.95 -19.65
C GLY A 85 -12.59 -15.95 -20.91
N ASP A 86 -12.79 -14.93 -21.76
CA ASP A 86 -11.98 -14.74 -22.97
C ASP A 86 -11.54 -13.27 -23.12
N TYR A 87 -10.42 -13.11 -23.83
CA TYR A 87 -9.80 -11.84 -24.15
C TYR A 87 -9.30 -11.84 -25.59
N GLU A 88 -9.80 -10.92 -26.41
CA GLU A 88 -9.53 -10.85 -27.86
C GLU A 88 -8.02 -10.75 -28.16
N GLY A 89 -7.27 -9.99 -27.36
CA GLY A 89 -5.84 -9.79 -27.52
C GLY A 89 -4.94 -10.94 -27.04
N LYS A 90 -5.48 -12.06 -26.54
CA LYS A 90 -4.67 -13.15 -25.92
C LYS A 90 -3.56 -13.69 -26.82
N GLU A 91 -3.80 -13.74 -28.13
CA GLU A 91 -2.82 -14.23 -29.12
C GLU A 91 -1.56 -13.36 -29.17
N TRP A 92 -1.65 -12.08 -28.80
CA TRP A 92 -0.49 -11.20 -28.76
C TRP A 92 0.44 -11.53 -27.59
N TRP A 93 -0.13 -11.95 -26.45
CA TRP A 93 0.66 -12.47 -25.33
C TRP A 93 1.32 -13.80 -25.68
N ILE A 94 0.59 -14.72 -26.32
CA ILE A 94 1.15 -16.00 -26.80
C ILE A 94 2.32 -15.74 -27.76
N GLN A 95 2.12 -14.89 -28.77
CA GLN A 95 3.18 -14.51 -29.71
C GLN A 95 4.35 -13.80 -29.03
N GLY A 96 4.07 -12.99 -28.02
CA GLY A 96 5.07 -12.28 -27.25
C GLY A 96 5.97 -13.21 -26.45
N ILE A 97 5.41 -14.22 -25.77
CA ILE A 97 6.17 -15.23 -25.04
C ILE A 97 7.05 -16.04 -26.00
N LYS A 98 6.50 -16.46 -27.16
CA LYS A 98 7.26 -17.15 -28.20
C LYS A 98 8.48 -16.34 -28.66
N SER A 99 8.25 -15.07 -28.98
CA SER A 99 9.29 -14.18 -29.53
C SER A 99 10.27 -13.69 -28.46
N GLY A 100 9.83 -13.59 -27.22
CA GLY A 100 10.62 -13.10 -26.09
C GLY A 100 11.54 -14.16 -25.48
N THR A 101 11.16 -15.43 -25.58
CA THR A 101 11.97 -16.57 -25.11
C THR A 101 12.86 -17.18 -26.20
N ASP A 102 12.69 -16.79 -27.46
CA ASP A 102 13.51 -17.27 -28.58
C ASP A 102 14.84 -16.51 -28.69
N PRO A 103 16.01 -17.16 -28.46
CA PRO A 103 17.31 -16.50 -28.56
C PRO A 103 17.68 -16.03 -29.97
N GLU A 104 17.00 -16.53 -31.01
CA GLU A 104 17.18 -16.08 -32.40
C GLU A 104 16.32 -14.85 -32.74
N SER A 105 15.37 -14.49 -31.88
CA SER A 105 14.51 -13.33 -32.08
C SER A 105 15.27 -12.02 -31.82
N PRO A 106 15.08 -10.98 -32.65
CA PRO A 106 15.64 -9.66 -32.39
C PRO A 106 15.02 -8.97 -31.16
N GLU A 107 13.94 -9.52 -30.61
CA GLU A 107 13.28 -9.04 -29.39
C GLU A 107 13.43 -10.02 -28.21
N TYR A 108 14.41 -10.91 -28.27
CA TYR A 108 14.76 -11.82 -27.18
C TYR A 108 14.95 -11.05 -25.86
N TRP A 109 14.38 -11.56 -24.78
CA TRP A 109 14.42 -10.89 -23.48
C TRP A 109 15.80 -10.90 -22.83
N GLY A 110 16.66 -11.85 -23.22
CA GLY A 110 17.92 -12.10 -22.54
C GLY A 110 17.73 -13.05 -21.37
N TYR A 111 18.81 -13.78 -21.03
CA TYR A 111 18.84 -14.62 -19.84
C TYR A 111 19.01 -13.77 -18.57
N PRO A 112 18.39 -14.16 -17.44
CA PRO A 112 18.63 -13.50 -16.17
C PRO A 112 20.07 -13.68 -15.70
N GLN A 113 20.58 -12.68 -15.00
CA GLN A 113 21.78 -12.77 -14.18
C GLN A 113 21.41 -12.96 -12.70
N ASP A 114 22.39 -13.09 -11.81
CA ASP A 114 22.12 -13.12 -10.37
C ASP A 114 21.40 -11.84 -9.92
N ASN A 115 20.31 -12.00 -9.17
CA ASN A 115 19.47 -10.90 -8.67
C ASN A 115 18.87 -9.99 -9.79
N ASP A 116 18.56 -10.56 -10.96
CA ASP A 116 18.01 -9.86 -12.12
C ASP A 116 16.49 -9.68 -12.06
N GLN A 117 15.99 -8.53 -12.51
CA GLN A 117 14.56 -8.24 -12.53
C GLN A 117 13.73 -9.25 -13.35
N ARG A 118 14.30 -9.85 -14.41
CA ARG A 118 13.61 -10.88 -15.22
C ARG A 118 13.13 -12.05 -14.38
N MET A 119 13.82 -12.38 -13.29
CA MET A 119 13.43 -13.44 -12.37
C MET A 119 12.09 -13.17 -11.69
N VAL A 120 11.76 -11.89 -11.46
CA VAL A 120 10.47 -11.48 -10.91
C VAL A 120 9.36 -11.75 -11.92
N GLU A 121 9.61 -11.42 -13.18
CA GLU A 121 8.65 -11.55 -14.28
C GLU A 121 8.42 -13.01 -14.71
N MET A 122 9.28 -13.93 -14.27
CA MET A 122 9.08 -15.38 -14.43
C MET A 122 7.94 -15.93 -13.58
N CYS A 123 7.61 -15.30 -12.45
CA CYS A 123 6.50 -15.72 -11.60
C CYS A 123 5.12 -15.63 -12.29
N PRO A 124 4.69 -14.46 -12.82
CA PRO A 124 3.42 -14.39 -13.54
C PRO A 124 3.39 -15.27 -14.79
N LEU A 125 4.52 -15.49 -15.47
CA LEU A 125 4.57 -16.43 -16.59
C LEU A 125 4.36 -17.87 -16.12
N GLY A 126 5.03 -18.29 -15.06
CA GLY A 126 4.83 -19.61 -14.45
C GLY A 126 3.39 -19.83 -14.00
N TRP A 127 2.78 -18.81 -13.36
CA TRP A 127 1.36 -18.79 -13.05
C TRP A 127 0.48 -18.97 -14.29
N ALA A 128 0.70 -18.16 -15.33
CA ALA A 128 -0.10 -18.22 -16.55
C ALA A 128 -0.05 -19.60 -17.23
N LEU A 129 1.14 -20.20 -17.31
CA LEU A 129 1.28 -21.56 -17.82
C LEU A 129 0.54 -22.59 -16.95
N ALA A 130 0.53 -22.42 -15.63
CA ALA A 130 -0.12 -23.36 -14.72
C ALA A 130 -1.65 -23.38 -14.84
N VAL A 131 -2.28 -22.22 -15.09
CA VAL A 131 -3.76 -22.08 -15.02
C VAL A 131 -4.45 -21.82 -16.35
N ALA A 132 -3.71 -21.40 -17.38
CA ALA A 132 -4.24 -21.14 -18.72
C ALA A 132 -3.55 -22.07 -19.75
N PRO A 133 -4.02 -23.32 -19.92
CA PRO A 133 -3.35 -24.35 -20.72
C PRO A 133 -3.22 -24.00 -22.22
N ASP A 134 -4.05 -23.06 -22.71
CA ASP A 134 -4.01 -22.53 -24.08
C ASP A 134 -2.63 -21.93 -24.43
N PHE A 135 -1.91 -21.36 -23.45
CA PHE A 135 -0.56 -20.83 -23.70
C PHE A 135 0.41 -21.95 -24.09
N TRP A 136 0.55 -22.97 -23.24
CA TRP A 136 1.52 -24.05 -23.48
C TRP A 136 1.16 -24.93 -24.68
N SER A 137 -0.12 -25.23 -24.85
CA SER A 137 -0.61 -26.06 -25.96
C SER A 137 -0.42 -25.39 -27.33
N SER A 138 -0.36 -24.05 -27.38
CA SER A 138 -0.10 -23.27 -28.60
C SER A 138 1.37 -23.24 -29.03
N PHE A 139 2.28 -23.81 -28.24
CA PHE A 139 3.71 -23.82 -28.51
C PHE A 139 4.13 -25.09 -29.28
N THR A 140 4.95 -24.90 -30.32
CA THR A 140 5.71 -25.97 -30.98
C THR A 140 6.79 -26.52 -30.05
N ASP A 141 7.38 -27.68 -30.38
CA ASP A 141 8.44 -28.27 -29.55
C ASP A 141 9.67 -27.36 -29.39
N LYS A 142 10.02 -26.59 -30.44
CA LYS A 142 11.07 -25.56 -30.36
C LYS A 142 10.69 -24.47 -29.36
N GLU A 143 9.48 -23.94 -29.47
CA GLU A 143 8.98 -22.87 -28.58
C GLU A 143 8.87 -23.36 -27.13
N LYS A 144 8.41 -24.59 -26.89
CA LYS A 144 8.41 -25.21 -25.56
C LYS A 144 9.82 -25.31 -25.00
N ASN A 145 10.79 -25.79 -25.78
CA ASN A 145 12.18 -25.87 -25.34
C ASN A 145 12.80 -24.49 -25.03
N ASN A 146 12.44 -23.45 -25.80
CA ASN A 146 12.85 -22.07 -25.52
C ASN A 146 12.27 -21.58 -24.19
N VAL A 147 10.97 -21.82 -23.94
CA VAL A 147 10.31 -21.46 -22.68
C VAL A 147 10.91 -22.24 -21.50
N GLU A 148 11.14 -23.55 -21.63
CA GLU A 148 11.81 -24.37 -20.59
C GLU A 148 13.20 -23.80 -20.24
N THR A 149 13.96 -23.40 -21.27
CA THR A 149 15.30 -22.87 -21.10
C THR A 149 15.27 -21.51 -20.40
N TRP A 150 14.40 -20.61 -20.86
CA TRP A 150 14.28 -19.26 -20.28
C TRP A 150 13.65 -19.29 -18.89
N LEU A 151 12.52 -19.96 -18.70
CA LEU A 151 11.76 -19.95 -17.46
C LEU A 151 12.35 -20.87 -16.37
N GLY A 152 12.90 -22.02 -16.76
CA GLY A 152 13.37 -23.05 -15.83
C GLY A 152 14.89 -23.09 -15.69
N ASN A 153 15.59 -23.52 -16.74
CA ASN A 153 17.03 -23.75 -16.67
C ASN A 153 17.78 -22.47 -16.27
N SER A 154 17.39 -21.32 -16.83
CA SER A 154 18.11 -20.07 -16.59
C SER A 154 17.91 -19.49 -15.19
N ILE A 155 16.79 -19.73 -14.50
CA ILE A 155 16.56 -19.24 -13.12
C ILE A 155 17.08 -20.20 -12.06
N ASN A 156 17.07 -21.51 -12.35
CA ASN A 156 17.47 -22.56 -11.41
C ASN A 156 18.98 -22.57 -11.11
N GLU A 157 19.77 -21.97 -12.00
CA GLU A 157 21.23 -21.83 -11.88
C GLU A 157 21.69 -20.52 -11.23
N LYS A 158 20.76 -19.64 -10.84
CA LYS A 158 21.09 -18.29 -10.38
C LYS A 158 20.82 -18.07 -8.91
N ASN A 159 21.54 -17.09 -8.37
CA ASN A 159 21.30 -16.59 -7.02
C ASN A 159 20.09 -15.66 -7.01
N MET A 160 19.23 -15.87 -6.03
CA MET A 160 18.05 -15.05 -5.75
C MET A 160 18.30 -14.26 -4.46
N PRO A 161 17.77 -13.03 -4.34
CA PRO A 161 17.67 -12.36 -3.07
C PRO A 161 16.97 -13.24 -2.03
N ASN A 162 17.48 -13.22 -0.80
CA ASN A 162 16.93 -13.98 0.32
C ASN A 162 15.65 -13.35 0.88
N THR A 163 14.61 -13.30 0.05
CA THR A 163 13.33 -12.60 0.28
C THR A 163 12.20 -13.36 -0.43
N ASN A 164 11.02 -12.75 -0.57
CA ASN A 164 9.92 -13.22 -1.40
C ASN A 164 10.32 -13.66 -2.83
N TRP A 165 11.49 -13.23 -3.34
CA TRP A 165 11.96 -13.57 -4.67
C TRP A 165 12.04 -15.09 -4.90
N LEU A 166 12.28 -15.88 -3.86
CA LEU A 166 12.28 -17.34 -3.97
C LEU A 166 10.93 -17.90 -4.43
N TRP A 167 9.81 -17.24 -4.11
CA TRP A 167 8.50 -17.63 -4.65
C TRP A 167 8.45 -17.52 -6.17
N PHE A 168 9.18 -16.58 -6.77
CA PHE A 168 9.17 -16.41 -8.22
C PHE A 168 9.80 -17.61 -8.94
N ARG A 169 10.87 -18.18 -8.36
CA ARG A 169 11.47 -19.42 -8.85
C ARG A 169 10.58 -20.64 -8.59
N VAL A 170 9.88 -20.68 -7.46
CA VAL A 170 8.88 -21.72 -7.19
C VAL A 170 7.81 -21.75 -8.28
N PHE A 171 7.21 -20.60 -8.60
CA PHE A 171 6.14 -20.53 -9.61
C PHE A 171 6.63 -20.77 -11.03
N ALA A 172 7.86 -20.36 -11.36
CA ALA A 172 8.48 -20.71 -12.63
C ALA A 172 8.54 -22.23 -12.83
N ASN A 173 9.00 -22.98 -11.81
CA ASN A 173 9.07 -24.44 -11.87
C ASN A 173 7.69 -25.11 -11.81
N LEU A 174 6.75 -24.59 -11.01
CA LEU A 174 5.39 -25.13 -10.95
C LEU A 174 4.65 -25.01 -12.28
N GLY A 175 4.78 -23.88 -12.98
CA GLY A 175 4.20 -23.69 -14.30
C GLY A 175 4.69 -24.71 -15.32
N LEU A 176 6.00 -24.99 -15.33
CA LEU A 176 6.60 -26.02 -16.19
C LEU A 176 6.15 -27.43 -15.78
N LYS A 177 6.15 -27.73 -14.48
CA LYS A 177 5.72 -29.02 -13.92
C LYS A 177 4.28 -29.37 -14.33
N LYS A 178 3.34 -28.43 -14.21
CA LYS A 178 1.93 -28.64 -14.59
C LYS A 178 1.72 -28.97 -16.06
N ASN A 179 2.66 -28.56 -16.91
CA ASN A 179 2.60 -28.76 -18.35
C ASN A 179 3.49 -29.92 -18.85
N GLY A 180 4.10 -30.69 -17.93
CA GLY A 180 5.04 -31.75 -18.27
C GLY A 180 6.35 -31.26 -18.89
N GLY A 181 6.68 -29.98 -18.74
CA GLY A 181 7.94 -29.40 -19.18
C GLY A 181 9.10 -29.74 -18.22
N LYS A 182 10.33 -29.43 -18.63
CA LYS A 182 11.53 -29.60 -17.78
C LYS A 182 11.56 -28.58 -16.65
N PHE A 183 11.65 -29.06 -15.41
CA PHE A 183 11.74 -28.23 -14.20
C PHE A 183 12.70 -28.86 -13.18
N SER A 184 13.05 -28.12 -12.13
CA SER A 184 13.86 -28.62 -11.02
C SER A 184 13.00 -28.83 -9.77
N GLN A 185 12.75 -30.10 -9.43
CA GLN A 185 12.08 -30.46 -8.17
C GLN A 185 12.92 -30.06 -6.96
N ASP A 186 14.23 -30.34 -6.99
CA ASP A 186 15.16 -29.97 -5.91
C ASP A 186 15.14 -28.47 -5.60
N ARG A 187 15.11 -27.61 -6.62
CA ARG A 187 15.02 -26.15 -6.41
C ARG A 187 13.70 -25.73 -5.81
N LEU A 188 12.59 -26.26 -6.35
CA LEU A 188 11.26 -26.02 -5.82
C LEU A 188 11.18 -26.37 -4.34
N ASP A 189 11.64 -27.57 -3.96
CA ASP A 189 11.57 -28.04 -2.57
C ASP A 189 12.47 -27.19 -1.65
N SER A 190 13.71 -26.93 -2.06
CA SER A 190 14.66 -26.13 -1.25
C SER A 190 14.18 -24.70 -1.01
N ASP A 191 13.57 -24.06 -2.00
CA ASP A 191 13.08 -22.69 -1.87
C ASP A 191 11.88 -22.62 -0.95
N ILE A 192 10.96 -23.57 -1.06
CA ILE A 192 9.77 -23.62 -0.21
C ILE A 192 10.17 -23.86 1.24
N GLU A 193 11.02 -24.84 1.52
CA GLU A 193 11.52 -25.10 2.87
C GLU A 193 12.17 -23.84 3.48
N HIS A 194 12.95 -23.11 2.68
CA HIS A 194 13.57 -21.88 3.12
C HIS A 194 12.55 -20.74 3.33
N LEU A 195 11.57 -20.58 2.44
CA LEU A 195 10.49 -19.61 2.56
C LEU A 195 9.62 -19.84 3.81
N GLU A 196 9.47 -21.08 4.25
CA GLU A 196 8.76 -21.40 5.50
C GLU A 196 9.47 -20.83 6.74
N THR A 197 10.79 -20.60 6.68
CA THR A 197 11.54 -19.95 7.76
C THR A 197 11.20 -18.47 7.95
N PHE A 198 10.50 -17.85 6.99
CA PHE A 198 10.09 -16.45 7.06
C PHE A 198 8.80 -16.25 7.86
N TYR A 199 8.08 -17.32 8.19
CA TYR A 199 6.86 -17.28 8.98
C TYR A 199 7.13 -16.82 10.43
N ARG A 200 6.28 -15.95 10.97
CA ARG A 200 6.41 -15.38 12.33
C ARG A 200 5.24 -15.70 13.25
N GLY A 201 4.12 -16.16 12.71
CA GLY A 201 2.93 -16.55 13.48
C GLY A 201 1.70 -15.74 13.08
N GLY A 202 0.52 -16.22 13.48
CA GLY A 202 -0.76 -15.53 13.21
C GLY A 202 -1.04 -15.29 11.72
N GLY A 203 -0.50 -16.13 10.84
CA GLY A 203 -0.56 -15.92 9.40
C GLY A 203 0.40 -14.86 8.83
N TRP A 204 1.25 -14.23 9.64
CA TRP A 204 2.21 -13.23 9.17
C TRP A 204 3.59 -13.81 8.86
N SER A 205 4.20 -13.30 7.79
CA SER A 205 5.58 -13.60 7.39
C SER A 205 6.37 -12.31 7.17
N ASN A 206 7.65 -12.36 7.49
CA ASN A 206 8.60 -11.35 7.05
C ASN A 206 8.87 -11.48 5.55
N ASP A 207 9.28 -10.39 4.92
CA ASP A 207 9.92 -10.46 3.59
C ASP A 207 11.43 -10.78 3.69
N GLY A 208 11.74 -11.93 4.29
CA GLY A 208 13.11 -12.40 4.48
C GLY A 208 13.34 -13.06 5.85
N PRO A 209 14.62 -13.35 6.18
CA PRO A 209 14.99 -14.09 7.39
C PRO A 209 14.64 -13.35 8.70
N GLU A 210 14.97 -13.98 9.82
CA GLU A 210 14.79 -13.39 11.15
C GLU A 210 15.56 -12.06 11.26
N GLY A 211 14.97 -11.07 11.93
CA GLY A 211 15.51 -9.71 12.03
C GLY A 211 15.06 -8.74 10.93
N ILE A 212 14.42 -9.22 9.87
CA ILE A 212 13.70 -8.34 8.92
C ILE A 212 12.38 -7.91 9.57
N HIS A 213 12.03 -6.62 9.50
CA HIS A 213 10.86 -6.10 10.20
C HIS A 213 9.62 -5.93 9.32
N GLN A 214 9.77 -6.02 7.99
CA GLN A 214 8.74 -5.59 7.03
C GLN A 214 7.55 -6.56 6.98
N MET A 215 6.38 -6.05 7.38
CA MET A 215 5.09 -6.70 7.18
C MET A 215 4.10 -5.70 6.58
N ASP A 216 4.15 -5.55 5.26
CA ASP A 216 3.27 -4.68 4.47
C ASP A 216 2.40 -5.52 3.50
N TYR A 217 1.75 -4.88 2.52
CA TYR A 217 0.92 -5.59 1.53
C TYR A 217 1.71 -6.54 0.63
N TYR A 218 3.04 -6.41 0.54
CA TYR A 218 3.86 -7.37 -0.18
C TYR A 218 3.87 -8.72 0.56
N SER A 219 4.06 -8.69 1.89
CA SER A 219 3.98 -9.90 2.70
C SER A 219 2.55 -10.43 2.81
N SER A 220 1.58 -9.53 2.98
CA SER A 220 0.22 -9.90 3.38
C SER A 220 -0.82 -10.05 2.28
N SER A 221 -0.63 -9.41 1.11
CA SER A 221 -1.70 -9.38 0.09
C SER A 221 -1.32 -9.73 -1.33
N PHE A 222 -0.22 -9.21 -1.85
CA PHE A 222 0.11 -9.34 -3.28
C PHE A 222 1.47 -9.99 -3.56
N ALA A 223 2.10 -10.63 -2.57
CA ALA A 223 3.15 -11.62 -2.82
C ALA A 223 3.07 -12.81 -1.87
N ILE A 224 3.61 -12.77 -0.65
CA ILE A 224 3.85 -14.00 0.14
C ILE A 224 2.55 -14.76 0.45
N GLN A 225 1.57 -14.12 1.10
CA GLN A 225 0.29 -14.78 1.42
C GLN A 225 -0.47 -15.23 0.15
N LEU A 226 -0.50 -14.41 -0.89
CA LEU A 226 -1.11 -14.78 -2.16
C LEU A 226 -0.43 -16.00 -2.78
N LEU A 227 0.90 -16.01 -2.85
CA LEU A 227 1.68 -17.09 -3.49
C LEU A 227 1.60 -18.38 -2.67
N GLN A 228 1.47 -18.31 -1.34
CA GLN A 228 1.15 -19.48 -0.49
C GLN A 228 -0.22 -20.09 -0.87
N LEU A 229 -1.24 -19.26 -1.07
CA LEU A 229 -2.58 -19.73 -1.45
C LEU A 229 -2.61 -20.31 -2.87
N LEU A 230 -1.95 -19.64 -3.81
CA LEU A 230 -1.81 -20.16 -5.18
C LEU A 230 -1.01 -21.47 -5.19
N TYR A 231 0.02 -21.60 -4.35
CA TYR A 231 0.75 -22.86 -4.17
C TYR A 231 -0.17 -23.96 -3.64
N ALA A 232 -0.95 -23.67 -2.58
CA ALA A 232 -1.88 -24.63 -1.99
C ALA A 232 -2.90 -25.14 -3.02
N LYS A 233 -3.36 -24.26 -3.93
CA LYS A 233 -4.27 -24.65 -5.01
C LYS A 233 -3.60 -25.47 -6.11
N LEU A 234 -2.39 -25.09 -6.52
CA LEU A 234 -1.70 -25.75 -7.63
C LEU A 234 -1.04 -27.07 -7.22
N ALA A 235 -0.41 -27.13 -6.06
CA ALA A 235 0.41 -28.25 -5.61
C ALA A 235 -0.24 -29.09 -4.49
N GLY A 236 -1.43 -28.70 -4.00
CA GLY A 236 -2.04 -29.32 -2.81
C GLY A 236 -2.36 -30.81 -2.93
N ASP A 237 -2.59 -31.34 -4.14
CA ASP A 237 -2.78 -32.78 -4.33
C ASP A 237 -1.47 -33.57 -4.09
N GLU A 238 -0.33 -32.96 -4.40
CA GLU A 238 1.00 -33.56 -4.25
C GLU A 238 1.62 -33.26 -2.87
N ASP A 239 1.26 -32.12 -2.27
CA ASP A 239 1.71 -31.67 -0.96
C ASP A 239 0.55 -31.17 -0.08
N PRO A 240 -0.32 -32.08 0.37
CA PRO A 240 -1.54 -31.72 1.10
C PRO A 240 -1.23 -31.13 2.47
N LYS A 241 -0.15 -31.54 3.12
CA LYS A 241 0.21 -31.05 4.46
C LYS A 241 0.56 -29.56 4.44
N ARG A 242 1.39 -29.15 3.48
CA ARG A 242 1.78 -27.75 3.34
C ARG A 242 0.64 -26.89 2.83
N ALA A 243 -0.17 -27.41 1.90
CA ALA A 243 -1.36 -26.73 1.43
C ALA A 243 -2.32 -26.41 2.58
N GLU A 244 -2.64 -27.38 3.44
CA GLU A 244 -3.51 -27.14 4.61
C GLU A 244 -2.90 -26.15 5.61
N GLU A 245 -1.58 -26.21 5.83
CA GLU A 245 -0.90 -25.24 6.69
C GLU A 245 -0.96 -23.81 6.11
N PHE A 246 -0.78 -23.64 4.80
CA PHE A 246 -0.94 -22.32 4.15
C PHE A 246 -2.37 -21.81 4.20
N LYS A 247 -3.39 -22.67 4.00
CA LYS A 247 -4.79 -22.29 4.18
C LYS A 247 -5.08 -21.87 5.62
N LYS A 248 -4.54 -22.58 6.61
CA LYS A 248 -4.65 -22.23 8.03
C LYS A 248 -4.01 -20.88 8.36
N ARG A 249 -2.83 -20.59 7.81
CA ARG A 249 -2.19 -19.27 7.94
C ARG A 249 -3.06 -18.17 7.33
N ALA A 250 -3.66 -18.42 6.17
CA ALA A 250 -4.59 -17.49 5.54
C ALA A 250 -5.85 -17.24 6.38
N GLN A 251 -6.42 -18.28 7.02
CA GLN A 251 -7.53 -18.10 7.96
C GLN A 251 -7.14 -17.14 9.11
N GLN A 252 -5.95 -17.32 9.69
CA GLN A 252 -5.50 -16.45 10.78
C GLN A 252 -5.33 -15.00 10.32
N VAL A 253 -4.64 -14.78 9.20
CA VAL A 253 -4.36 -13.42 8.70
C VAL A 253 -5.61 -12.72 8.14
N ALA A 254 -6.61 -13.46 7.65
CA ALA A 254 -7.86 -12.88 7.15
C ALA A 254 -8.59 -12.06 8.23
N LEU A 255 -8.55 -12.52 9.49
CA LEU A 255 -9.12 -11.81 10.63
C LEU A 255 -8.38 -10.51 10.95
N ASP A 256 -7.14 -10.34 10.49
CA ASP A 256 -6.34 -9.13 10.65
C ASP A 256 -6.51 -8.20 9.46
N LEU A 257 -6.41 -8.72 8.23
CA LEU A 257 -6.47 -7.94 6.99
C LEU A 257 -7.82 -7.29 6.75
N ILE A 258 -8.90 -7.82 7.33
CA ILE A 258 -10.21 -7.16 7.27
C ILE A 258 -10.19 -5.73 7.85
N HIS A 259 -9.28 -5.44 8.79
CA HIS A 259 -9.15 -4.11 9.40
C HIS A 259 -8.37 -3.10 8.55
N TYR A 260 -7.80 -3.52 7.41
CA TYR A 260 -7.05 -2.63 6.51
C TYR A 260 -7.92 -1.91 5.48
N PHE A 261 -9.22 -2.25 5.43
CA PHE A 261 -10.19 -1.70 4.47
C PHE A 261 -11.38 -1.11 5.20
N ASP A 262 -11.82 0.07 4.78
CA ASP A 262 -13.03 0.70 5.34
C ASP A 262 -14.30 0.46 4.51
N ASP A 263 -15.44 0.91 5.02
CA ASP A 263 -16.74 0.72 4.38
C ASP A 263 -16.88 1.53 3.07
N GLU A 264 -16.03 2.53 2.82
CA GLU A 264 -15.94 3.25 1.54
C GLU A 264 -15.07 2.49 0.52
N GLY A 265 -14.42 1.39 0.92
CA GLY A 265 -13.52 0.59 0.08
C GLY A 265 -12.08 1.08 0.06
N ARG A 266 -11.74 2.10 0.85
CA ARG A 266 -10.36 2.61 0.92
C ARG A 266 -9.49 1.61 1.68
N ALA A 267 -8.32 1.33 1.13
CA ALA A 267 -7.28 0.59 1.84
C ALA A 267 -6.31 1.58 2.51
N ILE A 268 -5.76 1.23 3.67
CA ILE A 268 -4.74 2.07 4.33
C ILE A 268 -3.45 2.03 3.50
N PRO A 269 -2.96 3.14 2.94
CA PRO A 269 -1.66 3.16 2.30
C PRO A 269 -0.56 3.03 3.36
N TYR A 270 0.17 1.93 3.33
CA TYR A 270 1.21 1.60 4.31
C TYR A 270 2.32 0.78 3.66
N GLY A 271 3.58 1.09 3.98
CA GLY A 271 4.75 0.37 3.50
C GLY A 271 5.16 0.71 2.07
N ARG A 272 5.87 -0.21 1.42
CA ARG A 272 6.36 -0.03 0.03
C ARG A 272 5.33 -0.52 -0.99
N SER A 273 5.57 -0.22 -2.27
CA SER A 273 4.82 -0.80 -3.39
C SER A 273 3.31 -0.51 -3.40
N VAL A 274 2.86 0.50 -2.65
CA VAL A 274 1.45 0.93 -2.65
C VAL A 274 1.00 1.43 -4.03
N GLY A 275 1.95 1.78 -4.91
CA GLY A 275 1.66 2.16 -6.31
C GLY A 275 1.12 1.02 -7.19
N TYR A 276 0.99 -0.20 -6.66
CA TYR A 276 0.24 -1.29 -7.30
C TYR A 276 -1.27 -1.20 -7.04
N ARG A 277 -1.70 -0.19 -6.28
CA ARG A 277 -3.09 0.29 -6.19
C ARG A 277 -4.06 -0.80 -5.77
N PHE A 278 -4.91 -1.25 -6.69
CA PHE A 278 -5.94 -2.25 -6.45
C PHE A 278 -5.38 -3.64 -6.13
N ALA A 279 -4.08 -3.91 -6.33
CA ALA A 279 -3.45 -5.14 -5.83
C ALA A 279 -3.61 -5.33 -4.31
N MET A 280 -3.92 -4.29 -3.54
CA MET A 280 -4.10 -4.41 -2.09
C MET A 280 -5.18 -5.44 -1.69
N VAL A 281 -6.17 -5.74 -2.56
CA VAL A 281 -7.20 -6.77 -2.28
C VAL A 281 -6.87 -8.17 -2.80
N SER A 282 -5.68 -8.40 -3.36
CA SER A 282 -5.35 -9.65 -4.04
C SER A 282 -5.45 -10.90 -3.16
N PHE A 283 -5.14 -10.78 -1.86
CA PHE A 283 -5.34 -11.86 -0.88
C PHE A 283 -6.76 -12.44 -0.90
N TRP A 284 -7.78 -11.59 -0.96
CA TRP A 284 -9.18 -12.00 -0.88
C TRP A 284 -9.61 -12.84 -2.09
N GLY A 285 -9.13 -12.48 -3.28
CA GLY A 285 -9.34 -13.27 -4.48
C GLY A 285 -8.58 -14.61 -4.45
N ALA A 286 -7.35 -14.60 -3.91
CA ALA A 286 -6.57 -15.83 -3.73
C ALA A 286 -7.18 -16.78 -2.69
N LEU A 287 -7.80 -16.23 -1.64
CA LEU A 287 -8.48 -17.00 -0.60
C LEU A 287 -9.68 -17.77 -1.17
N ALA A 288 -10.46 -17.13 -2.04
CA ALA A 288 -11.51 -17.78 -2.83
C ALA A 288 -10.94 -18.84 -3.78
N HIS A 289 -9.87 -18.50 -4.52
CA HIS A 289 -9.28 -19.42 -5.49
C HIS A 289 -8.71 -20.71 -4.86
N ALA A 290 -8.20 -20.61 -3.63
CA ALA A 290 -7.64 -21.74 -2.89
C ALA A 290 -8.67 -22.54 -2.08
N ASP A 291 -9.98 -22.24 -2.21
CA ASP A 291 -11.08 -22.88 -1.47
C ASP A 291 -10.83 -22.91 0.04
N VAL A 292 -10.42 -21.77 0.60
CA VAL A 292 -10.19 -21.64 2.04
C VAL A 292 -11.52 -21.50 2.76
N GLU A 293 -11.76 -22.33 3.77
CA GLU A 293 -12.89 -22.14 4.67
C GLU A 293 -12.71 -20.85 5.47
N LEU A 294 -13.70 -19.95 5.42
CA LEU A 294 -13.61 -18.66 6.10
C LEU A 294 -13.73 -18.83 7.62
N PRO A 295 -12.84 -18.20 8.41
CA PRO A 295 -12.98 -18.18 9.86
C PRO A 295 -14.12 -17.24 10.27
N ALA A 296 -14.92 -17.64 11.26
CA ALA A 296 -15.92 -16.76 11.83
C ALA A 296 -15.27 -15.48 12.40
N PRO A 297 -15.90 -14.29 12.26
CA PRO A 297 -17.25 -14.07 11.73
C PRO A 297 -17.30 -13.79 10.21
N LEU A 298 -16.21 -14.00 9.47
CA LEU A 298 -16.16 -13.63 8.05
C LEU A 298 -17.10 -14.51 7.20
N THR A 299 -17.84 -13.86 6.30
CA THR A 299 -18.68 -14.50 5.30
C THR A 299 -18.14 -14.21 3.90
N TRP A 300 -18.56 -15.00 2.90
CA TRP A 300 -18.21 -14.71 1.51
C TRP A 300 -18.81 -13.40 1.01
N GLY A 301 -19.96 -12.97 1.56
CA GLY A 301 -20.53 -11.66 1.28
C GLY A 301 -19.65 -10.51 1.76
N MET A 302 -19.02 -10.64 2.93
CA MET A 302 -18.05 -9.67 3.44
C MET A 302 -16.79 -9.63 2.58
N VAL A 303 -16.26 -10.79 2.18
CA VAL A 303 -15.08 -10.88 1.30
C VAL A 303 -15.37 -10.25 -0.06
N LYS A 304 -16.53 -10.56 -0.67
CA LYS A 304 -17.01 -9.92 -1.91
C LYS A 304 -17.12 -8.41 -1.73
N GLY A 305 -17.68 -7.96 -0.60
CA GLY A 305 -17.83 -6.55 -0.27
C GLY A 305 -16.51 -5.80 -0.19
N VAL A 306 -15.47 -6.37 0.45
CA VAL A 306 -14.13 -5.75 0.48
C VAL A 306 -13.59 -5.57 -0.94
N VAL A 307 -13.63 -6.61 -1.77
CA VAL A 307 -13.10 -6.56 -3.14
C VAL A 307 -13.88 -5.54 -3.99
N PHE A 308 -15.21 -5.58 -3.96
CA PHE A 308 -16.05 -4.75 -4.83
C PHE A 308 -15.98 -3.29 -4.45
N ARG A 309 -16.11 -2.94 -3.17
CA ARG A 309 -15.98 -1.55 -2.71
C ARG A 309 -14.60 -0.99 -2.99
N HIS A 310 -13.55 -1.80 -2.84
CA HIS A 310 -12.19 -1.36 -3.16
C HIS A 310 -12.00 -1.04 -4.64
N LEU A 311 -12.50 -1.90 -5.53
CA LEU A 311 -12.45 -1.63 -6.97
C LEU A 311 -13.29 -0.39 -7.32
N ARG A 312 -14.50 -0.23 -6.75
CA ARG A 312 -15.34 0.97 -6.93
C ARG A 312 -14.64 2.23 -6.43
N TRP A 313 -13.93 2.18 -5.32
CA TRP A 313 -13.14 3.31 -4.84
C TRP A 313 -12.06 3.70 -5.85
N TRP A 314 -11.31 2.74 -6.40
CA TRP A 314 -10.32 3.02 -7.44
C TRP A 314 -10.93 3.55 -8.74
N GLN A 315 -12.19 3.21 -9.08
CA GLN A 315 -12.89 3.81 -10.22
C GLN A 315 -13.09 5.32 -10.07
N THR A 316 -13.09 5.85 -8.84
CA THR A 316 -13.18 7.29 -8.59
C THR A 316 -11.85 8.04 -8.75
N GLN A 317 -10.72 7.32 -8.81
CA GLN A 317 -9.38 7.90 -8.88
C GLN A 317 -9.00 8.19 -10.34
N ASN A 318 -9.58 9.25 -10.91
CA ASN A 318 -9.47 9.55 -12.35
C ASN A 318 -8.06 9.92 -12.83
N GLU A 319 -7.15 10.28 -11.93
CA GLU A 319 -5.80 10.75 -12.28
C GLU A 319 -4.75 9.62 -12.33
N ILE A 320 -5.13 8.36 -12.12
CA ILE A 320 -4.17 7.24 -12.15
C ILE A 320 -3.73 6.85 -13.57
N TRP A 321 -4.37 7.38 -14.60
CA TRP A 321 -4.14 7.05 -16.00
C TRP A 321 -3.18 8.04 -16.67
N THR A 322 -2.34 7.54 -17.59
CA THR A 322 -1.65 8.40 -18.57
C THR A 322 -2.65 8.90 -19.62
N SER A 323 -2.23 9.85 -20.46
CA SER A 323 -3.05 10.31 -21.59
C SER A 323 -3.40 9.19 -22.59
N SER A 324 -2.61 8.12 -22.66
CA SER A 324 -2.88 6.93 -23.46
C SER A 324 -3.76 5.89 -22.76
N GLY A 325 -4.16 6.13 -21.51
CA GLY A 325 -4.96 5.21 -20.70
C GLY A 325 -4.20 4.06 -20.05
N THR A 326 -2.87 4.06 -20.07
CA THR A 326 -2.10 3.09 -19.28
C THR A 326 -1.98 3.56 -17.83
N LEU A 327 -1.75 2.65 -16.89
CA LEU A 327 -1.50 3.03 -15.50
C LEU A 327 -0.21 3.86 -15.37
N SER A 328 -0.27 4.95 -14.60
CA SER A 328 0.88 5.82 -14.30
C SER A 328 1.68 5.33 -13.08
N ILE A 329 2.92 5.80 -12.91
CA ILE A 329 3.68 5.63 -11.67
C ILE A 329 3.16 6.62 -10.62
N GLY A 330 2.71 6.13 -9.47
CA GLY A 330 2.18 6.94 -8.37
C GLY A 330 1.13 6.17 -7.57
N TYR A 331 0.27 6.88 -6.84
CA TYR A 331 -0.84 6.31 -6.08
C TYR A 331 -2.19 6.77 -6.67
N SER A 332 -2.82 7.82 -6.16
CA SER A 332 -4.07 8.38 -6.73
C SER A 332 -3.85 9.27 -7.95
N TYR A 333 -2.61 9.70 -8.18
CA TYR A 333 -2.16 10.51 -9.32
C TYR A 333 -0.68 10.22 -9.61
N PRO A 334 -0.09 10.73 -10.72
CA PRO A 334 1.31 10.48 -11.05
C PRO A 334 2.25 11.13 -10.03
N ASN A 335 3.08 10.33 -9.35
CA ASN A 335 3.96 10.83 -8.29
C ASN A 335 5.28 10.05 -8.22
N MET A 336 6.36 10.65 -8.74
CA MET A 336 7.71 10.07 -8.70
C MET A 336 8.40 10.22 -7.33
N TYR A 337 7.90 11.04 -6.42
CA TYR A 337 8.49 11.19 -5.09
C TYR A 337 8.26 9.95 -4.23
N MET A 338 7.14 9.25 -4.41
CA MET A 338 6.84 8.01 -3.69
C MET A 338 7.45 6.76 -4.36
N ALA A 339 7.81 6.84 -5.64
CA ALA A 339 8.30 5.71 -6.41
C ALA A 339 9.55 5.08 -5.78
N GLU A 340 9.59 3.74 -5.77
CA GLU A 340 10.80 2.98 -5.50
C GLU A 340 11.73 2.96 -6.71
N ASN A 341 13.02 2.70 -6.47
CA ASN A 341 14.06 2.66 -7.53
C ASN A 341 13.88 1.52 -8.55
N TYR A 342 12.88 0.67 -8.36
CA TYR A 342 12.50 -0.43 -9.24
C TYR A 342 11.13 -0.20 -9.91
N ASN A 343 10.44 0.93 -9.68
CA ASN A 343 9.17 1.18 -10.36
C ASN A 343 9.41 1.73 -11.77
N SER A 344 9.21 0.88 -12.77
CA SER A 344 9.23 1.24 -14.18
C SER A 344 7.83 1.60 -14.69
N PRO A 345 7.66 2.13 -15.90
CA PRO A 345 6.33 2.37 -16.49
C PRO A 345 5.47 1.09 -16.61
N GLY A 346 6.08 -0.09 -16.71
CA GLY A 346 5.37 -1.38 -16.66
C GLY A 346 4.97 -1.79 -15.24
N SER A 347 5.57 -1.18 -14.22
CA SER A 347 5.44 -1.67 -12.86
C SER A 347 4.06 -1.60 -12.23
N PRO A 348 3.25 -0.54 -12.49
CA PRO A 348 1.89 -0.45 -11.98
C PRO A 348 0.98 -1.63 -12.35
N TYR A 349 1.30 -2.41 -13.39
CA TYR A 349 0.47 -3.55 -13.80
C TYR A 349 0.50 -4.74 -12.85
N TRP A 350 1.31 -4.73 -11.79
CA TRP A 350 1.07 -5.60 -10.62
C TRP A 350 -0.34 -5.48 -10.06
N ALA A 351 -1.01 -4.34 -10.30
CA ALA A 351 -2.42 -4.14 -10.00
C ALA A 351 -3.32 -5.28 -10.55
N CYS A 352 -2.92 -5.96 -11.65
CA CYS A 352 -3.65 -7.09 -12.22
C CYS A 352 -3.84 -8.27 -11.25
N LEU A 353 -3.04 -8.38 -10.18
CA LEU A 353 -3.27 -9.36 -9.12
C LEU A 353 -4.63 -9.21 -8.43
N ALA A 354 -5.26 -8.03 -8.46
CA ALA A 354 -6.58 -7.84 -7.85
C ALA A 354 -7.68 -8.69 -8.51
N PHE A 355 -7.45 -9.10 -9.75
CA PHE A 355 -8.37 -9.89 -10.55
C PHE A 355 -8.23 -11.41 -10.33
N MET A 356 -7.47 -11.83 -9.30
CA MET A 356 -7.30 -13.25 -8.97
C MET A 356 -8.63 -13.97 -8.74
N CYS A 357 -9.65 -13.25 -8.24
CA CYS A 357 -11.00 -13.79 -8.09
C CYS A 357 -11.62 -14.30 -9.41
N LEU A 358 -11.19 -13.83 -10.59
CA LEU A 358 -11.73 -14.29 -11.87
C LEU A 358 -11.41 -15.76 -12.17
N ALA A 359 -10.35 -16.31 -11.55
CA ALA A 359 -10.02 -17.74 -11.63
C ALA A 359 -10.97 -18.62 -10.81
N VAL A 360 -11.90 -18.04 -10.07
CA VAL A 360 -12.89 -18.74 -9.25
C VAL A 360 -14.13 -19.06 -10.11
N PRO A 361 -14.64 -20.31 -10.08
CA PRO A 361 -15.87 -20.72 -10.77
C PRO A 361 -17.09 -19.88 -10.37
N GLU A 362 -18.01 -19.65 -11.31
CA GLU A 362 -19.17 -18.76 -11.12
C GLU A 362 -20.14 -19.21 -10.01
N ASP A 363 -20.19 -20.51 -9.71
CA ASP A 363 -21.01 -21.11 -8.66
C ASP A 363 -20.38 -21.05 -7.26
N HIS A 364 -19.13 -20.58 -7.14
CA HIS A 364 -18.47 -20.43 -5.84
C HIS A 364 -19.18 -19.36 -4.98
N PRO A 365 -19.30 -19.56 -3.65
CA PRO A 365 -19.94 -18.63 -2.73
C PRO A 365 -19.46 -17.17 -2.81
N PHE A 366 -18.19 -16.94 -3.16
CA PHE A 366 -17.66 -15.59 -3.42
C PHE A 366 -18.49 -14.81 -4.46
N TRP A 367 -18.96 -15.48 -5.52
CA TRP A 367 -19.76 -14.82 -6.56
C TRP A 367 -21.25 -14.80 -6.22
N THR A 368 -21.76 -15.90 -5.67
CA THR A 368 -23.19 -16.10 -5.42
C THR A 368 -23.71 -15.44 -4.15
N SER A 369 -22.83 -15.07 -3.20
CA SER A 369 -23.24 -14.35 -1.99
C SER A 369 -23.61 -12.90 -2.31
N GLU A 370 -24.57 -12.37 -1.53
CA GLU A 370 -24.87 -10.94 -1.52
C GLU A 370 -23.69 -10.14 -0.92
N GLU A 371 -23.54 -8.89 -1.33
CA GLU A 371 -22.47 -8.02 -0.82
C GLU A 371 -22.76 -7.59 0.64
N GLU A 372 -21.81 -7.77 1.55
CA GLU A 372 -21.93 -7.41 2.96
C GLU A 372 -20.79 -6.48 3.44
N THR A 373 -21.00 -5.82 4.58
CA THR A 373 -19.96 -5.08 5.31
C THR A 373 -19.53 -5.86 6.56
N ALA A 374 -18.26 -5.73 6.94
CA ALA A 374 -17.71 -6.43 8.12
C ALA A 374 -17.65 -5.54 9.37
N SER A 375 -17.79 -4.23 9.23
CA SER A 375 -17.50 -3.24 10.28
C SER A 375 -18.34 -3.38 11.55
N SER A 376 -19.51 -4.01 11.47
CA SER A 376 -20.41 -4.25 12.60
C SER A 376 -20.10 -5.54 13.39
N VAL A 377 -19.33 -6.47 12.82
CA VAL A 377 -19.06 -7.80 13.42
C VAL A 377 -17.59 -8.02 13.80
N ILE A 378 -16.71 -7.11 13.40
CA ILE A 378 -15.29 -7.13 13.77
C ILE A 378 -15.00 -6.18 14.94
N PRO A 379 -13.94 -6.42 15.74
CA PRO A 379 -13.56 -5.51 16.82
C PRO A 379 -13.29 -4.08 16.33
N ARG A 380 -13.82 -3.09 17.04
CA ARG A 380 -13.65 -1.67 16.71
C ARG A 380 -12.21 -1.20 16.87
N VAL A 381 -11.49 -1.80 17.83
CA VAL A 381 -10.05 -1.62 18.04
C VAL A 381 -9.42 -3.01 18.17
N LYS A 382 -8.31 -3.26 17.47
CA LYS A 382 -7.64 -4.55 17.47
C LYS A 382 -6.12 -4.40 17.48
N ALA A 383 -5.45 -5.04 18.44
CA ALA A 383 -3.99 -5.19 18.43
C ALA A 383 -3.56 -6.34 17.51
N LEU A 384 -2.64 -6.06 16.59
CA LEU A 384 -2.00 -7.00 15.70
C LEU A 384 -0.54 -7.15 16.12
N HIS A 385 -0.26 -8.11 17.00
CA HIS A 385 1.05 -8.24 17.65
C HIS A 385 2.20 -8.51 16.67
N GLN A 386 1.96 -9.31 15.62
CA GLN A 386 3.01 -9.72 14.68
C GLN A 386 3.52 -8.56 13.81
N PRO A 387 2.65 -7.81 13.09
CA PRO A 387 3.09 -6.62 12.38
C PRO A 387 3.33 -5.42 13.30
N GLY A 388 3.02 -5.51 14.59
CA GLY A 388 3.19 -4.41 15.54
C GLY A 388 2.26 -3.24 15.22
N HIS A 389 0.98 -3.53 14.98
CA HIS A 389 -0.03 -2.53 14.65
C HIS A 389 -1.18 -2.52 15.66
N ILE A 390 -1.80 -1.35 15.86
CA ILE A 390 -3.13 -1.25 16.48
C ILE A 390 -4.07 -0.66 15.44
N MET A 391 -5.08 -1.43 15.09
CA MET A 391 -6.12 -1.04 14.12
C MET A 391 -7.30 -0.43 14.86
N SER A 392 -7.90 0.59 14.27
CA SER A 392 -9.14 1.22 14.75
C SER A 392 -10.08 1.49 13.58
N TYR A 393 -11.36 1.20 13.79
CA TYR A 393 -12.46 1.56 12.90
C TYR A 393 -13.35 2.67 13.48
N LEU A 394 -12.81 3.44 14.42
CA LEU A 394 -13.50 4.59 15.00
C LEU A 394 -13.29 5.81 14.09
N GLY A 395 -14.33 6.64 13.97
CA GLY A 395 -14.23 7.94 13.31
C GLY A 395 -14.49 7.98 11.80
N GLY A 396 -15.01 6.89 11.20
CA GLY A 396 -15.40 6.83 9.77
C GLY A 396 -14.31 6.32 8.82
N HIS A 397 -13.16 5.93 9.34
CA HIS A 397 -12.05 5.40 8.54
C HIS A 397 -11.30 4.31 9.29
N CYS A 398 -10.53 3.51 8.56
CA CYS A 398 -9.57 2.62 9.19
C CYS A 398 -8.30 3.41 9.52
N MET A 399 -7.88 3.32 10.77
CA MET A 399 -6.63 3.87 11.24
C MET A 399 -5.71 2.77 11.75
N LEU A 400 -4.43 2.87 11.40
CA LEU A 400 -3.37 1.95 11.78
C LEU A 400 -2.32 2.74 12.56
N LEU A 401 -2.19 2.47 13.86
CA LEU A 401 -1.05 2.93 14.66
C LEU A 401 0.10 1.96 14.47
N SER A 402 1.31 2.47 14.19
CA SER A 402 2.48 1.63 13.90
C SER A 402 3.72 2.08 14.67
N SER A 403 4.51 1.13 15.17
CA SER A 403 5.93 1.33 15.47
C SER A 403 6.73 0.04 15.29
N GLY A 404 8.04 0.17 15.08
CA GLY A 404 8.96 -0.97 14.97
C GLY A 404 9.10 -1.55 13.56
N GLN A 405 8.17 -1.23 12.66
CA GLN A 405 8.26 -1.59 11.26
C GLN A 405 9.32 -0.75 10.54
N ALA A 406 10.11 -1.39 9.68
CA ALA A 406 11.18 -0.73 8.95
C ALA A 406 11.60 -1.53 7.72
N CYS A 407 12.03 -0.83 6.68
CA CYS A 407 12.63 -1.44 5.51
C CYS A 407 14.05 -1.95 5.82
N SER A 408 14.37 -3.18 5.41
CA SER A 408 15.70 -3.81 5.64
C SER A 408 16.82 -3.18 4.80
N TYR A 409 16.46 -2.41 3.78
CA TYR A 409 17.38 -1.69 2.90
C TYR A 409 16.96 -0.22 2.74
N PRO A 410 17.89 0.67 2.38
CA PRO A 410 17.56 2.08 2.12
C PRO A 410 16.59 2.22 0.94
N MET A 411 15.42 2.81 1.19
CA MET A 411 14.41 3.10 0.17
C MET A 411 13.96 4.56 0.26
N LYS A 412 13.58 5.15 -0.87
CA LYS A 412 13.04 6.51 -0.94
C LYS A 412 11.83 6.66 -0.01
N GLY A 413 11.85 7.68 0.84
CA GLY A 413 10.76 7.97 1.77
C GLY A 413 10.53 6.92 2.86
N THR A 414 11.54 6.11 3.23
CA THR A 414 11.36 5.02 4.23
C THR A 414 10.72 5.49 5.55
N HIS A 415 11.10 6.68 6.04
CA HIS A 415 10.50 7.23 7.26
C HIS A 415 9.01 7.50 7.11
N ALA A 416 8.54 7.97 5.96
CA ALA A 416 7.12 8.16 5.70
C ALA A 416 6.38 6.81 5.54
N LYS A 417 6.99 5.87 4.84
CA LYS A 417 6.39 4.56 4.53
C LYS A 417 6.21 3.65 5.75
N TYR A 418 7.11 3.73 6.73
CA TYR A 418 7.09 2.87 7.93
C TYR A 418 7.25 3.59 9.27
N GLY A 419 7.83 4.80 9.27
CA GLY A 419 8.18 5.53 10.49
C GLY A 419 7.07 6.44 11.03
N GLY A 420 5.99 6.64 10.27
CA GLY A 420 4.79 7.37 10.71
C GLY A 420 4.16 6.73 11.95
N PHE A 421 3.52 7.54 12.77
CA PHE A 421 2.87 7.08 14.00
C PHE A 421 1.49 6.49 13.74
N ALA A 422 0.76 7.08 12.78
CA ALA A 422 -0.56 6.63 12.37
C ALA A 422 -0.73 6.74 10.86
N TYR A 423 -1.42 5.78 10.26
CA TYR A 423 -1.81 5.75 8.85
C TYR A 423 -3.33 5.67 8.76
N SER A 424 -3.92 6.28 7.73
CA SER A 424 -5.36 6.43 7.57
C SER A 424 -5.77 5.95 6.17
N SER A 425 -6.87 5.22 6.07
CA SER A 425 -7.47 4.86 4.77
C SER A 425 -7.98 6.10 3.99
N ALA A 426 -8.34 7.17 4.69
CA ALA A 426 -8.83 8.41 4.09
C ALA A 426 -7.76 9.48 3.84
N TYR A 427 -6.67 9.46 4.61
CA TYR A 427 -5.61 10.48 4.59
C TYR A 427 -4.27 9.82 4.34
N GLY A 428 -3.86 9.78 3.07
CA GLY A 428 -2.61 9.16 2.65
C GLY A 428 -1.40 9.80 3.33
N TYR A 429 -0.32 9.04 3.52
CA TYR A 429 0.92 9.59 4.05
C TYR A 429 1.58 10.52 3.02
N SER A 430 2.52 11.35 3.50
CA SER A 430 3.31 12.24 2.66
C SER A 430 4.77 11.79 2.62
N VAL A 431 5.35 11.79 1.43
CA VAL A 431 6.77 11.56 1.18
C VAL A 431 7.46 12.89 0.87
N PRO A 432 8.74 13.06 1.24
CA PRO A 432 9.43 14.31 0.99
C PRO A 432 9.74 14.50 -0.50
N PRO A 433 9.29 15.60 -1.14
CA PRO A 433 9.78 16.02 -2.45
C PRO A 433 11.22 16.56 -2.41
N GLY A 434 11.66 17.03 -1.25
CA GLY A 434 13.01 17.55 -1.00
C GLY A 434 13.40 17.38 0.46
N LEU A 435 14.61 17.80 0.82
CA LEU A 435 15.18 17.60 2.16
C LEU A 435 15.59 18.92 2.83
N PHE A 436 15.05 20.04 2.36
CA PHE A 436 15.36 21.38 2.85
C PHE A 436 14.06 22.07 3.28
N SER A 437 13.95 22.49 4.53
CA SER A 437 12.73 23.04 5.16
C SER A 437 11.62 22.02 5.47
N LEU A 438 10.78 22.36 6.44
CA LEU A 438 9.71 21.49 6.94
C LEU A 438 8.65 21.18 5.88
N GLU A 439 8.36 22.14 5.01
CA GLU A 439 7.40 22.04 3.90
C GLU A 439 7.80 20.95 2.90
N GLN A 440 9.10 20.79 2.65
CA GLN A 440 9.63 19.72 1.81
C GLN A 440 9.70 18.37 2.51
N TYR A 441 9.90 18.34 3.83
CA TYR A 441 9.81 17.08 4.58
C TYR A 441 8.37 16.56 4.65
N ALA A 442 7.39 17.48 4.67
CA ALA A 442 5.95 17.17 4.68
C ALA A 442 5.59 16.11 5.73
N LEU A 443 5.92 16.40 7.00
CA LEU A 443 5.88 15.46 8.14
C LEU A 443 4.46 15.05 8.57
N ALA A 444 3.70 14.44 7.67
CA ALA A 444 2.37 13.94 7.96
C ALA A 444 2.46 12.72 8.88
N SER A 445 1.81 12.81 10.04
CA SER A 445 1.78 11.79 11.08
C SER A 445 3.17 11.44 11.66
N GLN A 446 4.06 12.43 11.75
CA GLN A 446 5.46 12.24 12.16
C GLN A 446 5.93 13.34 13.12
N LEU A 447 6.93 13.00 13.93
CA LEU A 447 7.71 13.94 14.74
C LEU A 447 9.08 14.09 14.11
N GLY A 448 9.38 15.30 13.64
CA GLY A 448 10.69 15.70 13.17
C GLY A 448 11.46 16.47 14.23
N LEU A 449 12.77 16.27 14.25
CA LEU A 449 13.71 17.04 15.06
C LEU A 449 14.80 17.66 14.19
N SER A 450 15.15 18.91 14.47
CA SER A 450 16.22 19.65 13.77
C SER A 450 17.15 20.30 14.80
N ASP A 451 18.47 20.20 14.59
CA ASP A 451 19.51 20.86 15.40
C ASP A 451 20.23 21.98 14.64
N ASP A 452 19.67 22.44 13.52
CA ASP A 452 20.27 23.40 12.58
C ASP A 452 19.35 24.58 12.22
N GLY A 453 18.30 24.81 13.01
CA GLY A 453 17.36 25.91 12.76
C GLY A 453 16.24 25.59 11.77
N GLY A 454 15.96 24.32 11.52
CA GLY A 454 14.84 23.84 10.70
C GLY A 454 15.21 23.54 9.26
N GLU A 455 16.50 23.44 8.92
CA GLU A 455 16.97 23.14 7.57
C GLU A 455 16.81 21.64 7.26
N TYR A 456 17.35 20.77 8.13
CA TYR A 456 17.22 19.32 8.03
C TYR A 456 16.45 18.73 9.21
N TRP A 457 15.58 17.77 8.92
CA TRP A 457 14.72 17.15 9.90
C TRP A 457 15.00 15.64 9.99
N LYS A 458 15.19 15.15 11.21
CA LYS A 458 15.33 13.73 11.52
C LYS A 458 14.04 13.20 12.13
N THR A 459 13.55 12.12 11.55
CA THR A 459 12.32 11.45 11.97
C THR A 459 12.61 10.03 12.43
N ARG A 460 11.62 9.39 13.04
CA ARG A 460 11.71 7.99 13.43
C ARG A 460 11.89 7.10 12.19
N ARG A 461 13.00 6.37 12.15
CA ARG A 461 13.29 5.38 11.09
C ARG A 461 13.42 3.96 11.64
N LEU A 462 14.10 3.83 12.78
CA LEU A 462 14.29 2.58 13.51
C LEU A 462 13.98 2.83 14.97
N CYS A 463 13.54 1.78 15.66
CA CYS A 463 13.32 1.79 17.09
C CYS A 463 14.34 0.86 17.76
N GLU A 464 14.84 1.24 18.93
CA GLU A 464 15.61 0.37 19.81
C GLU A 464 14.68 -0.66 20.49
N TYR A 465 13.45 -0.25 20.76
CA TYR A 465 12.35 -1.11 21.23
C TYR A 465 11.04 -0.68 20.57
N ALA A 466 10.19 -1.64 20.24
CA ALA A 466 8.81 -1.41 19.89
C ALA A 466 7.96 -2.59 20.36
N GLY A 467 6.79 -2.32 20.93
CA GLY A 467 5.90 -3.36 21.44
C GLY A 467 4.48 -2.86 21.69
N ILE A 468 3.54 -3.79 21.70
CA ILE A 468 2.17 -3.53 22.14
C ILE A 468 2.06 -3.95 23.61
N GLU A 469 1.55 -3.05 24.44
CA GLU A 469 1.32 -3.28 25.87
C GLU A 469 -0.16 -3.03 26.20
N ASP A 470 -0.68 -3.73 27.20
CA ASP A 470 -2.00 -3.42 27.76
C ASP A 470 -1.86 -2.42 28.91
N ARG A 471 -2.61 -1.32 28.85
CA ARG A 471 -2.69 -0.30 29.91
C ARG A 471 -4.14 -0.16 30.33
N GLU A 472 -4.49 -0.79 31.45
CA GLU A 472 -5.85 -0.76 32.02
C GLU A 472 -6.92 -1.23 31.00
N GLY A 473 -6.63 -2.28 30.24
CA GLY A 473 -7.53 -2.85 29.22
C GLY A 473 -7.51 -2.14 27.87
N THR A 474 -6.66 -1.12 27.70
CA THR A 474 -6.43 -0.45 26.41
C THR A 474 -5.10 -0.90 25.81
N PRO A 475 -5.08 -1.47 24.60
CA PRO A 475 -3.82 -1.73 23.91
C PRO A 475 -3.18 -0.40 23.53
N VAL A 476 -1.91 -0.23 23.88
CA VAL A 476 -1.08 0.91 23.50
C VAL A 476 0.18 0.43 22.82
N LEU A 477 0.73 1.26 21.93
CA LEU A 477 1.94 0.93 21.21
C LEU A 477 3.08 1.80 21.70
N ILE A 478 4.11 1.16 22.25
CA ILE A 478 5.27 1.83 22.85
C ILE A 478 6.48 1.64 21.95
N SER A 479 7.26 2.69 21.75
CA SER A 479 8.56 2.59 21.10
C SER A 479 9.61 3.51 21.72
N THR A 480 10.88 3.10 21.67
CA THR A 480 12.02 3.96 21.98
C THR A 480 12.89 4.12 20.76
N TRP A 481 13.36 5.34 20.50
CA TRP A 481 14.16 5.65 19.33
C TRP A 481 15.02 6.89 19.56
N LYS A 482 16.05 7.04 18.73
CA LYS A 482 17.05 8.10 18.84
C LYS A 482 17.27 8.77 17.49
N PRO A 483 16.81 10.03 17.27
CA PRO A 483 17.17 10.80 16.09
C PRO A 483 18.62 11.28 16.13
N PHE A 484 19.18 11.44 17.34
CA PHE A 484 20.58 11.81 17.59
C PHE A 484 21.15 10.94 18.72
N PRO A 485 22.48 10.76 18.81
CA PRO A 485 23.10 9.93 19.85
C PRO A 485 22.74 10.31 21.30
N ASP A 486 22.48 11.59 21.54
CA ASP A 486 22.19 12.23 22.83
C ASP A 486 20.73 12.70 22.96
N VAL A 487 19.85 12.32 22.04
CA VAL A 487 18.41 12.60 22.12
C VAL A 487 17.66 11.28 22.14
N ALA A 488 17.02 10.98 23.28
CA ALA A 488 16.24 9.76 23.47
C ALA A 488 14.76 10.09 23.53
N ILE A 489 13.95 9.37 22.75
CA ILE A 489 12.51 9.57 22.66
C ILE A 489 11.82 8.26 22.98
N ARG A 490 10.91 8.29 23.95
CA ARG A 490 9.91 7.24 24.15
C ARG A 490 8.56 7.73 23.64
N THR A 491 7.99 7.02 22.68
CA THR A 491 6.69 7.30 22.10
C THR A 491 5.65 6.29 22.60
N ILE A 492 4.47 6.77 22.99
CA ILE A 492 3.29 5.93 23.25
C ILE A 492 2.16 6.37 22.31
N LEU A 493 1.56 5.42 21.60
CA LEU A 493 0.42 5.63 20.72
C LEU A 493 -0.81 4.98 21.33
N ILE A 494 -1.89 5.74 21.46
CA ILE A 494 -3.14 5.30 22.08
C ILE A 494 -4.24 5.43 21.03
N PRO A 495 -5.00 4.36 20.72
CA PRO A 495 -6.06 4.39 19.73
C PRO A 495 -7.23 5.29 20.19
N PRO A 496 -8.13 5.67 19.28
CA PRO A 496 -9.37 6.34 19.66
C PRO A 496 -10.23 5.52 20.60
N GLN A 497 -11.14 6.24 21.27
CA GLN A 497 -12.15 5.69 22.16
C GLN A 497 -13.54 6.05 21.63
N GLU A 498 -14.57 5.29 22.01
CA GLU A 498 -15.94 5.49 21.52
C GLU A 498 -16.49 6.89 21.85
N GLU A 499 -16.07 7.49 22.96
CA GLU A 499 -16.49 8.82 23.39
C GLU A 499 -15.86 9.95 22.55
N THR A 500 -14.71 9.69 21.92
CA THR A 500 -13.94 10.62 21.10
C THR A 500 -13.37 9.89 19.88
N PRO A 501 -14.23 9.40 18.96
CA PRO A 501 -13.86 8.40 17.96
C PRO A 501 -12.94 8.96 16.87
N ASN A 502 -12.92 10.28 16.69
CA ASN A 502 -12.08 10.98 15.72
C ASN A 502 -10.71 11.39 16.27
N TRP A 503 -10.39 11.02 17.51
CA TRP A 503 -9.15 11.42 18.19
C TRP A 503 -8.29 10.22 18.57
N HIS A 504 -7.03 10.20 18.17
CA HIS A 504 -6.01 9.35 18.79
C HIS A 504 -5.00 10.19 19.56
N LEU A 505 -4.30 9.59 20.52
CA LEU A 505 -3.26 10.28 21.28
C LEU A 505 -1.87 9.80 20.87
N ARG A 506 -0.95 10.74 20.78
CA ARG A 506 0.48 10.51 20.63
C ARG A 506 1.21 11.17 21.79
N VAL A 507 1.99 10.38 22.50
CA VAL A 507 2.75 10.83 23.66
C VAL A 507 4.22 10.69 23.35
N HIS A 508 5.01 11.72 23.63
CA HIS A 508 6.46 11.68 23.50
C HIS A 508 7.12 12.13 24.80
N HIS A 509 7.90 11.26 25.42
CA HIS A 509 8.87 11.64 26.44
C HIS A 509 10.22 11.83 25.78
N ILE A 510 10.68 13.09 25.71
CA ILE A 510 11.90 13.47 24.99
C ILE A 510 12.92 13.94 26.01
N LYS A 511 14.08 13.27 26.05
CA LYS A 511 15.25 13.70 26.80
C LYS A 511 16.30 14.17 25.81
N SER A 512 16.65 15.45 25.84
CA SER A 512 17.54 16.06 24.85
C SER A 512 18.86 16.53 25.47
N GLY A 513 19.98 15.99 25.03
CA GLY A 513 21.32 16.47 25.39
C GLY A 513 21.76 17.74 24.65
N ARG A 514 20.96 18.23 23.69
CA ARG A 514 21.25 19.38 22.83
C ARG A 514 20.01 20.25 22.63
N GLU A 515 20.18 21.45 22.10
CA GLU A 515 19.05 22.25 21.63
C GLU A 515 18.49 21.64 20.33
N VAL A 516 17.18 21.42 20.26
CA VAL A 516 16.50 20.89 19.07
C VAL A 516 15.15 21.55 18.88
N MET A 517 14.85 21.90 17.63
CA MET A 517 13.50 22.19 17.17
C MET A 517 12.72 20.88 16.99
N THR A 518 11.43 20.93 17.26
CA THR A 518 10.49 19.81 17.09
C THR A 518 9.32 20.24 16.21
N ALA A 519 8.85 19.34 15.35
CA ALA A 519 7.65 19.51 14.54
C ALA A 519 6.83 18.21 14.54
N ASP A 520 5.68 18.23 15.19
CA ASP A 520 4.77 17.10 15.34
C ASP A 520 3.54 17.29 14.45
N GLY A 521 3.52 16.63 13.29
CA GLY A 521 2.49 16.81 12.27
C GLY A 521 1.32 15.84 12.44
N SER A 522 0.10 16.33 12.26
CA SER A 522 -1.12 15.51 12.13
C SER A 522 -1.19 14.83 10.75
N PHE A 523 -2.37 14.37 10.33
CA PHE A 523 -2.56 13.92 8.96
C PHE A 523 -2.48 15.08 7.96
N ALA A 524 -2.10 14.79 6.72
CA ALA A 524 -2.21 15.74 5.62
C ALA A 524 -3.64 15.75 5.06
N ILE A 525 -4.11 16.91 4.63
CA ILE A 525 -5.39 17.06 3.92
C ILE A 525 -5.25 17.98 2.71
N SER A 526 -6.18 17.87 1.76
CA SER A 526 -6.24 18.72 0.57
C SER A 526 -6.23 20.21 0.95
N ASN A 527 -5.29 20.97 0.38
CA ASN A 527 -5.13 22.40 0.63
C ASN A 527 -5.81 23.24 -0.45
N VAL A 528 -6.99 22.85 -0.91
CA VAL A 528 -7.79 23.63 -1.87
C VAL A 528 -9.25 23.68 -1.43
N ASN A 529 -9.90 24.82 -1.67
CA ASN A 529 -11.33 24.97 -1.42
C ASN A 529 -12.15 24.28 -2.53
N THR A 530 -13.37 23.86 -2.20
CA THR A 530 -14.21 23.14 -3.16
C THR A 530 -14.92 24.05 -4.16
N THR A 531 -14.96 25.36 -3.93
CA THR A 531 -15.71 26.31 -4.76
C THR A 531 -14.98 26.65 -6.06
N ASN A 532 -13.67 26.88 -5.99
CA ASN A 532 -12.88 27.33 -7.14
C ASN A 532 -11.46 26.72 -7.20
N GLY A 533 -11.13 25.80 -6.30
CA GLY A 533 -9.84 25.11 -6.30
C GLY A 533 -8.63 25.98 -5.90
N ARG A 534 -8.85 27.20 -5.40
CA ARG A 534 -7.78 28.01 -4.79
C ARG A 534 -7.36 27.43 -3.45
N TYR A 535 -6.17 27.79 -2.98
CA TYR A 535 -5.69 27.44 -1.66
C TYR A 535 -6.68 27.81 -0.55
N LEU A 536 -6.69 27.03 0.53
CA LEU A 536 -7.52 27.30 1.69
C LEU A 536 -7.14 28.65 2.32
N GLY A 537 -8.14 29.39 2.76
CA GLY A 537 -7.97 30.59 3.58
C GLY A 537 -8.18 30.29 5.07
N PRO A 538 -8.32 31.34 5.90
CA PRO A 538 -8.88 31.19 7.24
C PRO A 538 -10.23 30.47 7.21
N TYR A 539 -10.53 29.70 8.26
CA TYR A 539 -11.78 28.95 8.38
C TYR A 539 -13.00 29.88 8.30
N ASP A 540 -13.94 29.48 7.45
CA ASP A 540 -15.18 30.20 7.19
C ASP A 540 -16.35 29.33 7.70
N GLU A 541 -17.02 29.78 8.76
CA GLU A 541 -18.14 29.07 9.40
C GLU A 541 -19.37 28.96 8.50
N GLU A 542 -19.54 29.83 7.50
CA GLU A 542 -20.66 29.76 6.56
C GLU A 542 -20.40 28.71 5.48
N LYS A 543 -19.13 28.52 5.10
CA LYS A 543 -18.70 27.55 4.08
C LYS A 543 -18.27 26.21 4.65
N TYR A 544 -17.97 26.15 5.94
CA TYR A 544 -17.41 24.99 6.64
C TYR A 544 -16.11 24.49 5.99
N GLU A 545 -15.25 25.40 5.55
CA GLU A 545 -13.96 25.13 4.91
C GLU A 545 -12.90 26.14 5.34
N GLY A 546 -11.63 25.75 5.28
CA GLY A 546 -10.49 26.61 5.59
C GLY A 546 -9.63 26.09 6.74
N THR A 547 -8.79 26.96 7.27
CA THR A 547 -7.75 26.63 8.27
C THR A 547 -7.83 27.51 9.50
N SER A 548 -7.44 26.97 10.65
CA SER A 548 -7.19 27.75 11.85
C SER A 548 -5.95 27.18 12.56
N PRO A 549 -4.90 27.98 12.84
CA PRO A 549 -4.71 29.38 12.44
C PRO A 549 -4.59 29.54 10.91
N LYS A 550 -4.36 30.76 10.43
CA LYS A 550 -4.23 31.02 9.00
C LYS A 550 -3.04 30.25 8.42
N ILE A 551 -3.23 29.51 7.34
CA ILE A 551 -2.10 28.96 6.60
C ILE A 551 -1.22 30.08 6.02
N ILE A 552 0.08 30.01 6.32
CA ILE A 552 1.09 30.94 5.80
C ILE A 552 1.92 30.24 4.72
N GLY A 553 2.33 31.01 3.72
CA GLY A 553 3.13 30.49 2.61
C GLY A 553 4.60 30.36 2.97
N ASN A 554 5.35 29.63 2.13
CA ASN A 554 6.74 29.23 2.37
C ASN A 554 7.75 30.40 2.47
N TYR A 555 7.31 31.65 2.21
CA TYR A 555 8.15 32.85 2.24
C TYR A 555 7.88 33.76 3.44
N ASP A 556 6.90 33.42 4.29
CA ASP A 556 6.54 34.22 5.48
C ASP A 556 6.13 33.30 6.63
N LEU A 557 7.12 32.80 7.37
CA LEU A 557 6.91 31.89 8.50
C LEU A 557 6.66 32.62 9.84
N LYS A 558 6.74 33.95 9.87
CA LYS A 558 6.75 34.73 11.12
C LYS A 558 5.51 35.59 11.32
N THR A 559 4.57 35.61 10.37
CA THR A 559 3.31 36.32 10.54
C THR A 559 2.52 35.77 11.74
N PRO A 560 2.18 36.60 12.75
CA PRO A 560 1.50 36.15 13.97
C PRO A 560 0.20 35.38 13.73
N ASP A 561 -0.60 35.77 12.73
CA ASP A 561 -1.87 35.11 12.37
C ASP A 561 -1.70 33.66 11.92
N GLY A 562 -0.47 33.25 11.60
CA GLY A 562 -0.12 31.88 11.23
C GLY A 562 0.11 30.94 12.42
N TRP A 563 -0.01 31.46 13.64
CA TRP A 563 0.32 30.74 14.86
C TRP A 563 -0.83 30.81 15.86
N ALA A 564 -1.06 29.71 16.56
CA ALA A 564 -1.91 29.62 17.73
C ALA A 564 -1.14 28.99 18.89
N ASP A 565 -1.64 29.11 20.12
CA ASP A 565 -1.11 28.32 21.23
C ASP A 565 -1.44 26.82 21.02
N GLY A 566 -0.62 25.94 21.60
CA GLY A 566 -0.78 24.51 21.43
C GLY A 566 -2.12 23.95 21.90
N LYS A 567 -2.76 24.55 22.92
CA LYS A 567 -4.05 24.05 23.47
C LYS A 567 -5.20 24.37 22.53
N SER A 568 -5.19 25.57 21.92
CA SER A 568 -6.10 25.93 20.83
C SER A 568 -5.90 25.01 19.62
N GLY A 569 -4.64 24.69 19.33
CA GLY A 569 -4.26 23.74 18.29
C GLY A 569 -4.38 24.30 16.88
N ALA A 570 -4.27 23.42 15.89
CA ALA A 570 -4.42 23.74 14.48
C ALA A 570 -5.31 22.71 13.78
N PHE A 571 -6.12 23.15 12.82
CA PHE A 571 -6.92 22.28 11.98
C PHE A 571 -7.05 22.82 10.54
N ALA A 572 -7.38 21.92 9.63
CA ALA A 572 -7.72 22.21 8.25
C ALA A 572 -8.99 21.44 7.84
N VAL A 573 -9.90 22.11 7.15
CA VAL A 573 -11.19 21.57 6.68
C VAL A 573 -11.32 21.74 5.17
N SER A 574 -11.48 20.63 4.47
CA SER A 574 -11.74 20.56 3.02
C SER A 574 -12.48 19.27 2.67
N LYS A 575 -11.77 18.21 2.27
CA LYS A 575 -12.28 16.85 2.07
C LYS A 575 -12.32 16.10 3.42
N GLY A 576 -13.13 16.62 4.34
CA GLY A 576 -13.14 16.24 5.75
C GLY A 576 -12.35 17.23 6.59
N ALA A 577 -11.88 16.81 7.76
CA ALA A 577 -11.07 17.63 8.64
C ALA A 577 -9.96 16.83 9.32
N VAL A 578 -8.80 17.48 9.46
CA VAL A 578 -7.65 16.98 10.23
C VAL A 578 -7.15 18.06 11.16
N GLY A 579 -6.57 17.69 12.31
CA GLY A 579 -6.06 18.67 13.25
C GLY A 579 -5.22 18.08 14.37
N ILE A 580 -4.66 18.95 15.20
CA ILE A 580 -3.81 18.62 16.33
C ILE A 580 -3.98 19.61 17.48
N LYS A 581 -4.00 19.11 18.71
CA LYS A 581 -3.99 19.90 19.96
C LYS A 581 -2.96 19.34 20.95
N ALA A 582 -2.36 20.22 21.74
CA ALA A 582 -1.55 19.87 22.90
C ALA A 582 -2.46 19.71 24.13
N LEU A 583 -2.29 18.61 24.86
CA LEU A 583 -3.05 18.31 26.08
C LEU A 583 -2.19 18.35 27.35
N GLU A 584 -0.86 18.38 27.23
CA GLU A 584 0.01 18.52 28.39
C GLU A 584 -0.13 19.89 29.07
N SER A 585 0.25 19.94 30.35
CA SER A 585 0.27 21.18 31.12
C SER A 585 1.43 22.11 30.76
N THR A 586 2.51 21.57 30.19
CA THR A 586 3.72 22.33 29.84
C THR A 586 3.42 23.34 28.75
N GLU A 587 3.66 24.62 29.04
CA GLU A 587 3.51 25.69 28.05
C GLU A 587 4.74 25.75 27.13
N GLY A 588 4.56 26.18 25.88
CA GLY A 588 5.67 26.43 24.95
C GLY A 588 5.45 25.90 23.54
N ARG A 589 4.59 24.89 23.35
CA ARG A 589 4.24 24.43 22.00
C ARG A 589 3.31 25.41 21.29
N GLN A 590 3.60 25.72 20.04
CA GLN A 590 2.77 26.55 19.16
C GLN A 590 2.20 25.70 18.03
N ALA A 591 0.97 25.98 17.62
CA ALA A 591 0.30 25.30 16.52
C ALA A 591 0.34 26.15 15.25
N MET A 592 0.58 25.50 14.10
CA MET A 592 0.60 26.15 12.78
C MET A 592 0.22 25.16 11.68
N LEU A 593 0.08 25.65 10.44
CA LEU A 593 -0.21 24.85 9.26
C LEU A 593 1.03 24.79 8.36
N VAL A 594 1.60 23.61 8.18
CA VAL A 594 2.65 23.40 7.16
C VAL A 594 1.98 23.37 5.80
N ASN A 595 2.35 24.30 4.93
CA ASN A 595 1.96 24.29 3.52
C ASN A 595 2.90 23.35 2.76
N ALA A 596 2.59 22.06 2.76
CA ALA A 596 3.47 21.03 2.21
C ALA A 596 3.69 21.24 0.71
N ASP A 597 4.93 21.02 0.25
CA ASP A 597 5.25 21.19 -1.16
C ASP A 597 4.39 20.26 -2.04
N PRO A 598 3.97 20.73 -3.23
CA PRO A 598 3.14 19.93 -4.11
C PRO A 598 3.75 18.56 -4.42
N ASN A 599 2.87 17.59 -4.56
CA ASN A 599 3.18 16.19 -4.81
C ASN A 599 3.87 15.43 -3.66
N SER A 600 3.91 15.99 -2.45
CA SER A 600 4.37 15.28 -1.26
C SER A 600 3.41 14.17 -0.84
N ASN A 601 2.10 14.41 -0.84
CA ASN A 601 1.10 13.45 -0.39
C ASN A 601 0.81 12.35 -1.42
N LEU A 602 0.29 11.19 -1.02
CA LEU A 602 -0.07 10.13 -1.96
C LEU A 602 -1.44 10.32 -2.64
N ILE A 603 -2.37 10.99 -1.97
CA ILE A 603 -3.76 11.16 -2.43
C ILE A 603 -3.98 12.58 -2.97
N GLU A 604 -3.46 13.59 -2.27
CA GLU A 604 -3.73 15.01 -2.56
C GLU A 604 -2.48 15.73 -3.10
N SER A 605 -2.47 16.10 -4.38
CA SER A 605 -1.31 16.77 -5.01
C SER A 605 -0.95 18.13 -4.38
N ARG A 606 -1.86 18.76 -3.65
CA ARG A 606 -1.63 19.96 -2.82
C ARG A 606 -2.20 19.70 -1.43
N SER A 607 -1.36 19.74 -0.42
CA SER A 607 -1.77 19.38 0.94
C SER A 607 -1.27 20.34 2.01
N THR A 608 -1.92 20.33 3.15
CA THR A 608 -1.48 21.05 4.36
C THR A 608 -1.54 20.13 5.56
N ILE A 609 -0.66 20.37 6.54
CA ILE A 609 -0.46 19.54 7.72
C ILE A 609 -0.50 20.42 8.97
N PRO A 610 -1.60 20.38 9.75
CA PRO A 610 -1.61 20.95 11.10
C PRO A 610 -0.50 20.35 11.95
N THR A 611 0.31 21.21 12.55
CA THR A 611 1.59 20.85 13.19
C THR A 611 1.79 21.60 14.50
N LEU A 612 2.29 20.91 15.53
CA LEU A 612 2.78 21.52 16.76
C LEU A 612 4.31 21.66 16.70
N GLN A 613 4.82 22.85 17.04
CA GLN A 613 6.26 23.13 17.10
C GLN A 613 6.70 23.63 18.47
N HIS A 614 7.96 23.34 18.81
CA HIS A 614 8.63 23.82 20.01
C HIS A 614 10.15 23.67 19.89
N THR A 615 10.91 24.42 20.68
CA THR A 615 12.37 24.28 20.80
C THR A 615 12.72 23.81 22.20
N ILE A 616 13.26 22.59 22.30
CA ILE A 616 13.76 22.00 23.55
C ILE A 616 15.18 22.47 23.78
N LYS A 617 15.52 22.97 24.97
CA LYS A 617 16.89 23.37 25.31
C LYS A 617 17.76 22.17 25.68
N ALA A 618 19.06 22.35 25.56
CA ALA A 618 20.03 21.32 25.95
C ALA A 618 19.89 20.96 27.43
N GLY A 619 19.82 19.66 27.71
CA GLY A 619 19.65 19.11 29.06
C GLY A 619 18.19 18.96 29.52
N GLU A 620 17.22 19.41 28.73
CA GLU A 620 15.80 19.33 29.11
C GLU A 620 15.20 17.93 28.87
N SER A 621 14.19 17.63 29.68
CA SER A 621 13.30 16.48 29.55
C SER A 621 11.86 16.98 29.49
N VAL A 622 11.16 16.70 28.40
CA VAL A 622 9.79 17.18 28.18
C VAL A 622 8.83 16.03 27.85
N TRP A 623 7.58 16.22 28.23
CA TRP A 623 6.46 15.37 27.83
C TRP A 623 5.56 16.14 26.87
N TYR A 624 5.33 15.58 25.69
CA TYR A 624 4.32 16.06 24.74
C TYR A 624 3.16 15.07 24.73
N VAL A 625 1.94 15.58 24.88
CA VAL A 625 0.70 14.80 24.75
C VAL A 625 -0.13 15.45 23.66
N SER A 626 -0.01 14.93 22.43
CA SER A 626 -0.73 15.44 21.26
C SER A 626 -2.02 14.63 21.04
N ALA A 627 -3.16 15.30 20.97
CA ALA A 627 -4.40 14.74 20.44
C ALA A 627 -4.47 15.03 18.94
N ILE A 628 -4.68 14.00 18.13
CA ILE A 628 -4.73 14.10 16.67
C ILE A 628 -6.14 13.82 16.18
N TYR A 629 -6.73 14.80 15.50
CA TYR A 629 -8.08 14.72 14.95
C TYR A 629 -8.06 14.28 13.50
N ALA A 630 -9.00 13.41 13.14
CA ALA A 630 -9.25 13.01 11.76
C ALA A 630 -10.73 12.67 11.56
N LYS A 631 -11.38 13.30 10.59
CA LYS A 631 -12.76 13.01 10.22
C LYS A 631 -12.95 13.11 8.70
N PRO A 632 -13.08 11.98 7.98
CA PRO A 632 -13.16 11.96 6.52
C PRO A 632 -14.46 12.55 5.97
N SER A 633 -14.42 12.91 4.67
CA SER A 633 -15.61 13.28 3.89
C SER A 633 -16.32 12.05 3.31
N ASP A 634 -16.82 11.18 4.18
CA ASP A 634 -17.53 9.95 3.76
C ASP A 634 -18.90 10.26 3.18
N VAL A 635 -19.48 9.28 2.48
CA VAL A 635 -20.82 9.39 1.93
C VAL A 635 -21.82 9.63 3.07
N GLY A 636 -22.62 10.70 2.94
CA GLY A 636 -23.63 11.08 3.94
C GLY A 636 -23.12 12.00 5.07
N VAL A 637 -21.82 12.30 5.14
CA VAL A 637 -21.28 13.27 6.11
C VAL A 637 -21.31 14.68 5.51
N SER A 638 -22.15 15.56 6.08
CA SER A 638 -22.20 16.97 5.69
C SER A 638 -20.96 17.74 6.18
N LYS A 639 -20.50 18.73 5.41
CA LYS A 639 -19.33 19.57 5.75
C LYS A 639 -19.46 20.25 7.12
N GLN A 640 -20.67 20.66 7.49
CA GLN A 640 -20.95 21.27 8.80
C GLN A 640 -20.61 20.37 9.98
N ASN A 641 -20.55 19.05 9.75
CA ASN A 641 -20.24 18.06 10.77
C ASN A 641 -18.76 17.66 10.78
N TYR A 642 -17.89 18.22 9.93
CA TYR A 642 -16.47 17.82 9.92
C TYR A 642 -15.74 18.17 11.21
N LEU A 643 -16.20 19.17 11.98
CA LEU A 643 -15.61 19.60 13.25
C LEU A 643 -16.50 19.33 14.49
N ASP A 644 -17.58 18.56 14.38
CA ASP A 644 -18.49 18.32 15.52
C ASP A 644 -17.81 17.67 16.75
N GLY A 645 -16.75 16.88 16.54
CA GLY A 645 -15.92 16.29 17.59
C GLY A 645 -14.71 17.14 18.01
N TRP A 646 -14.42 18.26 17.32
CA TRP A 646 -13.19 19.04 17.52
C TRP A 646 -13.11 19.71 18.90
N ALA A 647 -14.25 20.16 19.43
CA ALA A 647 -14.32 20.81 20.74
C ALA A 647 -14.18 19.80 21.89
N LYS A 648 -14.59 18.55 21.69
CA LYS A 648 -14.55 17.48 22.70
C LYS A 648 -13.26 16.68 22.56
N THR A 649 -12.18 17.17 23.16
CA THR A 649 -10.90 16.46 23.21
C THR A 649 -10.93 15.27 24.17
N PRO A 650 -10.19 14.18 23.89
CA PRO A 650 -10.00 13.10 24.84
C PRO A 650 -9.31 13.58 26.12
N ALA A 651 -9.66 12.97 27.26
CA ALA A 651 -8.91 13.16 28.50
C ALA A 651 -7.56 12.41 28.43
N VAL A 652 -6.55 12.95 29.11
CA VAL A 652 -5.30 12.22 29.34
C VAL A 652 -5.60 11.04 30.27
N PRO A 653 -5.28 9.78 29.90
CA PRO A 653 -5.58 8.64 30.76
C PRO A 653 -4.88 8.74 32.12
N GLY A 654 -5.55 8.36 33.20
CA GLY A 654 -5.00 8.51 34.56
C GLY A 654 -3.70 7.73 34.79
N TRP A 655 -3.50 6.60 34.11
CA TRP A 655 -2.21 5.88 34.16
C TRP A 655 -1.06 6.67 33.54
N LEU A 656 -1.35 7.45 32.50
CA LEU A 656 -0.37 8.29 31.83
C LEU A 656 -0.03 9.52 32.69
N GLU A 657 -1.03 10.13 33.33
CA GLU A 657 -0.79 11.23 34.28
C GLU A 657 0.15 10.80 35.42
N ARG A 658 -0.04 9.58 35.94
CA ARG A 658 0.86 9.01 36.96
C ARG A 658 2.27 8.79 36.44
N GLU A 659 2.42 8.31 35.20
CA GLU A 659 3.72 8.08 34.56
C GLU A 659 4.44 9.39 34.20
N MET A 660 3.70 10.45 33.89
CA MET A 660 4.27 11.80 33.66
C MET A 660 4.68 12.50 34.96
N GLY A 661 4.02 12.18 36.08
CA GLY A 661 4.30 12.75 37.40
C GLY A 661 5.41 12.04 38.18
N SER A 662 5.84 10.85 37.75
CA SER A 662 6.98 10.09 38.29
C SER A 662 8.29 10.46 37.62
#